data_AF-A0AAD7XAW5-F1
#
_entry.id   AF-A0AAD7XAW5-F1
#
_cell.length_a   1.000
_cell.length_b   1.000
_cell.length_c   1.000
_cell.angle_alpha   90.00
_cell.angle_beta   90.00
_cell.angle_gamma   90.00
#
_symmetry.space_group_name_H-M   'P 1'
#
loop_
_entity.id
_entity.type
_entity.pdbx_description
1 polymer ?
#
loop_
_entity_poly.entity_id
_entity_poly.type
_entity_poly.pdbx_seq_one_letter_code
_entity_poly.pdbx_strand_id
1 'polypeptide(L)'
;MAQHSQARAEAKRAVLFVADGLRADLLFALDSFGNTVPGAPRVVAPHLRSIVENRGAFGVSHTRIPTESRHGHIAIIAGVHEDVSDITKGWGTNPIETNFDCVFNQSAATFAFGAPDILSIFSYPGKVDMWSYAENQVDPTKGDARELDQWVLRNLRQLFNNATADPELNSRLRNEHVVFFLHLGGLDTAGHFHRPFSREYMSGIQAVDEIVQQVEELMSAFYRDDDTAYIFTSDHGMSLIGTHGDGHPDNTRTPLIAWGKGIRGPLPDSEPSSHDEYSAAWGLSHILRRDVEQADISVMMSSLLGTNWPVNSVGVLPDVDPTRPGYLQPREGEKTLAEAALVNVQVLLEHYAQKCKHRPINARSDSFDDFYHSAVTTSTELENVLRVGKYFEVRLQAASLIHDILERLRRLQISGRSAITVLAVAGYVGWAAFIAVSLSGARGPMPFPHRVAVLATCGCFWAAYIYQSLPPAYSLYAILPSYFWYSVIANAKPSLSQWYRRGRLLRGALVIVALESMVIGYTYRVIWSIWFVIIGTVWPAVSFPWTLLSTHRRLVFAWVVCCLVSTVFPLLDDHQEESITAILAGALLISVAGLSGLNTMRQIGGRERRRIRTVTYWLLFQLALSATLVGLIIRHLETKTHVPSYYRSVASTIVTPLVVPLMLRDPLSRLLTVFLGFAAFFIWLAIRAEGIFYVVYSLTLFLWVEMESALRSFQLQREEVATTNRSHTQAHERLRHSQADNIRIAVFFLFFSQVAFFGAGNAFYLAPVYRLVPVFKYDLMTALLILKIFAPYMILGTASSLLNARLGLPPFRVLLVSLPMHAGTDKGVLNLCTVMEAADDTTAAAGPWLTVMPLTLFLNITDTGSWHSIGHRLSCFCACSFLLLFSVGACVAGELLMYTRGRRSEAGVVA
;
A
#
# COMPACT_ATOMS: atom_id res chain seq x y z
N MET A 1 -33.74 9.25 2.72
CA MET A 1 -33.27 10.63 2.95
C MET A 1 -34.08 11.53 2.03
N ALA A 2 -34.38 12.75 2.44
CA ALA A 2 -35.03 13.70 1.54
C ALA A 2 -34.11 14.04 0.37
N GLN A 3 -34.69 14.27 -0.81
CA GLN A 3 -33.93 14.71 -1.98
C GLN A 3 -34.07 16.22 -2.14
N HIS A 4 -32.98 16.87 -2.52
CA HIS A 4 -32.89 18.31 -2.71
C HIS A 4 -32.28 18.63 -4.07
N SER A 5 -32.83 19.64 -4.75
CA SER A 5 -32.41 20.11 -6.06
C SER A 5 -32.66 21.61 -6.18
N GLN A 6 -32.00 22.24 -7.14
CA GLN A 6 -32.34 23.61 -7.55
C GLN A 6 -33.62 23.60 -8.38
N ALA A 7 -34.38 24.69 -8.31
CA ALA A 7 -35.65 24.80 -9.04
C ALA A 7 -35.50 24.80 -10.56
N ARG A 8 -34.29 25.08 -11.07
CA ARG A 8 -34.02 25.23 -12.50
C ARG A 8 -32.64 24.68 -12.87
N ALA A 9 -32.56 24.01 -14.01
CA ALA A 9 -31.32 23.59 -14.63
C ALA A 9 -30.65 24.73 -15.42
N GLU A 10 -29.32 24.80 -15.38
CA GLU A 10 -28.55 25.75 -16.18
C GLU A 10 -28.24 25.18 -17.58
N ALA A 11 -27.93 23.89 -17.66
CA ALA A 11 -27.66 23.12 -18.86
C ALA A 11 -28.68 21.99 -19.04
N LYS A 12 -29.01 21.64 -20.29
CA LYS A 12 -29.88 20.49 -20.58
C LYS A 12 -29.12 19.17 -20.47
N ARG A 13 -27.81 19.20 -20.71
CA ARG A 13 -26.96 18.02 -20.71
C ARG A 13 -25.55 18.33 -20.24
N ALA A 14 -24.91 17.33 -19.65
CA ALA A 14 -23.52 17.39 -19.21
C ALA A 14 -22.71 16.27 -19.86
N VAL A 15 -21.50 16.60 -20.31
CA VAL A 15 -20.51 15.62 -20.76
C VAL A 15 -19.38 15.58 -19.75
N LEU A 16 -19.20 14.42 -19.12
CA LEU A 16 -18.10 14.14 -18.21
C LEU A 16 -17.04 13.31 -18.93
N PHE A 17 -15.88 13.90 -19.16
CA PHE A 17 -14.68 13.18 -19.60
C PHE A 17 -13.83 12.84 -18.39
N VAL A 18 -13.49 11.56 -18.23
CA VAL A 18 -12.49 11.09 -17.27
C VAL A 18 -11.35 10.45 -18.05
N ALA A 19 -10.22 11.16 -18.13
CA ALA A 19 -8.99 10.67 -18.74
C ALA A 19 -8.20 9.90 -17.68
N ASP A 20 -8.40 8.59 -17.60
CA ASP A 20 -7.92 7.72 -16.52
C ASP A 20 -6.39 7.82 -16.38
N GLY A 21 -5.90 8.05 -15.15
CA GLY A 21 -4.48 8.14 -14.85
C GLY A 21 -3.75 9.41 -15.33
N LEU A 22 -4.46 10.48 -15.71
CA LEU A 22 -3.88 11.74 -16.21
C LEU A 22 -3.42 12.68 -15.08
N ARG A 23 -2.12 13.00 -15.07
CA ARG A 23 -1.54 13.99 -14.15
C ARG A 23 -1.81 15.44 -14.58
N ALA A 24 -2.10 16.31 -13.60
CA ALA A 24 -2.34 17.73 -13.87
C ALA A 24 -1.11 18.47 -14.39
N ASP A 25 0.08 18.16 -13.87
CA ASP A 25 1.33 18.81 -14.28
C ASP A 25 1.69 18.50 -15.73
N LEU A 26 1.51 17.26 -16.19
CA LEU A 26 1.83 16.87 -17.56
C LEU A 26 0.87 17.47 -18.59
N LEU A 27 -0.39 17.72 -18.20
CA LEU A 27 -1.37 18.39 -19.05
C LEU A 27 -1.11 19.90 -19.15
N PHE A 28 -0.89 20.57 -18.01
CA PHE A 28 -0.87 22.04 -17.94
C PHE A 28 0.53 22.66 -18.09
N ALA A 29 1.60 21.95 -17.74
CA ALA A 29 2.96 22.50 -17.82
C ALA A 29 3.38 22.76 -19.27
N LEU A 30 4.10 23.86 -19.47
CA LEU A 30 4.82 24.10 -20.71
C LEU A 30 6.04 23.19 -20.77
N ASP A 31 6.33 22.66 -21.95
CA ASP A 31 7.49 21.80 -22.22
C ASP A 31 7.56 20.56 -21.30
N SER A 32 6.39 20.02 -20.88
CA SER A 32 6.27 18.92 -19.91
C SER A 32 7.05 17.66 -20.29
N PHE A 33 7.29 17.44 -21.58
CA PHE A 33 8.06 16.32 -22.13
C PHE A 33 9.37 16.74 -22.81
N GLY A 34 9.73 18.03 -22.81
CA GLY A 34 10.85 18.57 -23.60
C GLY A 34 12.22 17.96 -23.24
N ASN A 35 12.39 17.54 -21.99
CA ASN A 35 13.63 16.92 -21.50
C ASN A 35 13.70 15.41 -21.78
N THR A 36 12.56 14.73 -21.98
CA THR A 36 12.49 13.26 -22.07
C THR A 36 12.15 12.77 -23.47
N VAL A 37 11.39 13.54 -24.25
CA VAL A 37 10.93 13.17 -25.60
C VAL A 37 11.48 14.18 -26.61
N PRO A 38 12.45 13.78 -27.45
CA PRO A 38 12.98 14.64 -28.49
C PRO A 38 11.89 15.12 -29.45
N GLY A 39 11.81 16.43 -29.64
CA GLY A 39 10.81 17.08 -30.50
C GLY A 39 9.41 17.19 -29.89
N ALA A 40 9.25 16.98 -28.57
CA ALA A 40 7.98 17.21 -27.90
C ALA A 40 7.49 18.66 -28.10
N PRO A 41 6.19 18.87 -28.30
CA PRO A 41 5.63 20.21 -28.40
C PRO A 41 5.67 20.93 -27.05
N ARG A 42 5.75 22.26 -27.10
CA ARG A 42 5.71 23.11 -25.90
C ARG A 42 4.39 23.00 -25.15
N VAL A 43 3.28 22.80 -25.85
CA VAL A 43 1.95 22.55 -25.29
C VAL A 43 1.51 21.18 -25.80
N VAL A 44 1.32 20.23 -24.89
CA VAL A 44 0.99 18.84 -25.28
C VAL A 44 -0.47 18.69 -25.74
N ALA A 45 -1.38 19.46 -25.15
CA ALA A 45 -2.82 19.42 -25.40
C ALA A 45 -3.34 20.82 -25.80
N PRO A 46 -3.12 21.26 -27.05
CA PRO A 46 -3.46 22.62 -27.48
C PRO A 46 -4.96 22.93 -27.41
N HIS A 47 -5.88 21.99 -27.64
CA HIS A 47 -7.32 22.24 -27.58
C HIS A 47 -7.78 22.50 -26.15
N LEU A 48 -7.46 21.60 -25.21
CA LEU A 48 -7.73 21.75 -23.78
C LEU A 48 -7.07 23.01 -23.22
N ARG A 49 -5.84 23.31 -23.62
CA ARG A 49 -5.16 24.57 -23.26
C ARG A 49 -5.95 25.78 -23.74
N SER A 50 -6.42 25.76 -24.99
CA SER A 50 -7.22 26.86 -25.56
C SER A 50 -8.55 27.06 -24.84
N ILE A 51 -9.17 26.00 -24.31
CA ILE A 51 -10.37 26.10 -23.48
C ILE A 51 -10.04 26.89 -22.20
N VAL A 52 -8.99 26.49 -21.50
CA VAL A 52 -8.53 27.17 -20.27
C VAL A 52 -8.24 28.64 -20.52
N GLU A 53 -7.56 28.97 -21.61
CA GLU A 53 -7.12 30.34 -21.88
C GLU A 53 -8.25 31.26 -22.36
N ASN A 54 -9.29 30.73 -23.01
CA ASN A 54 -10.24 31.58 -23.75
C ASN A 54 -11.69 31.49 -23.27
N ARG A 55 -12.15 30.35 -22.73
CA ARG A 55 -13.60 30.13 -22.55
C ARG A 55 -14.04 29.20 -21.42
N GLY A 56 -13.10 28.63 -20.66
CA GLY A 56 -13.39 27.72 -19.56
C GLY A 56 -12.83 28.22 -18.23
N ALA A 57 -13.20 27.51 -17.17
CA ALA A 57 -12.60 27.61 -15.85
C ALA A 57 -11.78 26.35 -15.55
N PHE A 58 -10.71 26.49 -14.76
CA PHE A 58 -9.79 25.38 -14.52
C PHE A 58 -9.24 25.36 -13.08
N GLY A 59 -8.71 24.21 -12.71
CA GLY A 59 -8.11 23.97 -11.39
C GLY A 59 -7.48 22.59 -11.29
N VAL A 60 -7.08 22.24 -10.07
CA VAL A 60 -6.72 20.86 -9.70
C VAL A 60 -7.88 20.21 -8.96
N SER A 61 -8.23 19.00 -9.36
CA SER A 61 -9.08 18.11 -8.59
C SER A 61 -8.21 17.22 -7.71
N HIS A 62 -8.48 17.20 -6.40
CA HIS A 62 -7.69 16.43 -5.43
C HIS A 62 -8.41 15.11 -5.11
N THR A 63 -7.77 13.98 -5.45
CA THR A 63 -8.24 12.63 -5.11
C THR A 63 -7.72 12.18 -3.75
N ARG A 64 -8.37 11.16 -3.17
CA ARG A 64 -8.04 10.57 -1.87
C ARG A 64 -7.44 9.18 -2.01
N ILE A 65 -6.83 8.71 -0.93
CA ILE A 65 -6.26 7.37 -0.88
C ILE A 65 -7.36 6.34 -0.57
N PRO A 66 -7.34 5.17 -1.22
CA PRO A 66 -6.37 4.78 -2.26
C PRO A 66 -6.72 5.44 -3.61
N THR A 67 -5.67 5.90 -4.32
CA THR A 67 -5.80 6.54 -5.64
C THR A 67 -6.01 5.48 -6.72
N GLU A 68 -7.11 4.75 -6.59
CA GLU A 68 -7.54 3.65 -7.48
C GLU A 68 -8.77 4.09 -8.27
N SER A 69 -8.93 3.57 -9.48
CA SER A 69 -9.94 4.06 -10.42
C SER A 69 -11.36 3.98 -9.85
N ARG A 70 -11.74 2.87 -9.18
CA ARG A 70 -13.04 2.74 -8.50
C ARG A 70 -13.31 3.90 -7.52
N HIS A 71 -12.33 4.27 -6.70
CA HIS A 71 -12.49 5.29 -5.67
C HIS A 71 -12.66 6.67 -6.26
N GLY A 72 -11.81 7.02 -7.23
CA GLY A 72 -11.89 8.30 -7.92
C GLY A 72 -13.23 8.48 -8.62
N HIS A 73 -13.70 7.45 -9.31
CA HIS A 73 -15.00 7.49 -10.00
C HIS A 73 -16.19 7.62 -9.04
N ILE A 74 -16.22 6.89 -7.92
CA ILE A 74 -17.28 7.04 -6.90
C ILE A 74 -17.27 8.47 -6.33
N ALA A 75 -16.10 9.05 -6.06
CA ALA A 75 -16.02 10.42 -5.60
C ALA A 75 -16.56 11.41 -6.65
N ILE A 76 -16.10 11.32 -7.90
CA ILE A 76 -16.52 12.22 -9.00
C ILE A 76 -18.03 12.15 -9.27
N ILE A 77 -18.61 10.95 -9.25
CA ILE A 77 -19.98 10.72 -9.73
C ILE A 77 -21.01 10.71 -8.59
N ALA A 78 -20.68 10.15 -7.42
CA ALA A 78 -21.56 10.06 -6.26
C ALA A 78 -21.27 11.11 -5.17
N GLY A 79 -20.13 11.79 -5.22
CA GLY A 79 -19.74 12.77 -4.21
C GLY A 79 -19.35 12.14 -2.87
N VAL A 80 -19.01 10.84 -2.85
CA VAL A 80 -18.70 10.09 -1.64
C VAL A 80 -17.31 9.48 -1.70
N HIS A 81 -16.63 9.45 -0.56
CA HIS A 81 -15.40 8.69 -0.40
C HIS A 81 -15.73 7.32 0.19
N GLU A 82 -15.43 6.27 -0.57
CA GLU A 82 -15.62 4.88 -0.13
C GLU A 82 -14.73 4.59 1.10
N ASP A 83 -15.25 3.81 2.06
CA ASP A 83 -14.48 3.38 3.22
C ASP A 83 -13.44 2.34 2.78
N VAL A 84 -12.18 2.53 3.17
CA VAL A 84 -11.07 1.63 2.81
C VAL A 84 -11.34 0.18 3.24
N SER A 85 -12.12 -0.02 4.31
CA SER A 85 -12.52 -1.35 4.79
C SER A 85 -13.54 -2.05 3.87
N ASP A 86 -14.33 -1.31 3.11
CA ASP A 86 -15.32 -1.88 2.17
C ASP A 86 -14.66 -2.37 0.88
N ILE A 87 -13.48 -1.84 0.52
CA ILE A 87 -12.66 -2.32 -0.60
C ILE A 87 -12.26 -3.80 -0.39
N THR A 88 -11.96 -4.18 0.85
CA THR A 88 -11.54 -5.55 1.19
C THR A 88 -12.65 -6.59 0.94
N LYS A 89 -13.90 -6.14 0.77
CA LYS A 89 -15.06 -7.00 0.53
C LYS A 89 -15.41 -7.14 -0.96
N GLY A 90 -14.80 -6.36 -1.86
CA GLY A 90 -15.24 -6.28 -3.26
C GLY A 90 -14.23 -5.69 -4.25
N TRP A 91 -12.93 -6.01 -4.12
CA TRP A 91 -11.86 -5.47 -4.97
C TRP A 91 -12.09 -5.72 -6.48
N GLY A 92 -12.76 -6.81 -6.86
CA GLY A 92 -12.99 -7.20 -8.27
C GLY A 92 -14.46 -7.32 -8.69
N THR A 93 -15.40 -7.10 -7.78
CA THR A 93 -16.84 -7.17 -8.06
C THR A 93 -17.55 -6.15 -7.22
N ASN A 94 -18.40 -5.34 -7.84
CA ASN A 94 -19.41 -4.61 -7.08
C ASN A 94 -20.30 -5.69 -6.44
N PRO A 95 -20.39 -5.80 -5.09
CA PRO A 95 -21.49 -6.55 -4.51
C PRO A 95 -22.74 -5.90 -5.12
N ILE A 96 -23.58 -6.70 -5.77
CA ILE A 96 -24.78 -6.27 -6.51
C ILE A 96 -25.76 -5.45 -5.62
N GLU A 97 -25.47 -5.32 -4.33
CA GLU A 97 -26.25 -4.65 -3.31
C GLU A 97 -25.89 -3.16 -3.04
N THR A 98 -24.82 -2.59 -3.62
CA THR A 98 -24.48 -1.17 -3.42
C THR A 98 -24.86 -0.31 -4.64
N ASN A 99 -26.14 0.03 -4.77
CA ASN A 99 -26.55 1.15 -5.63
C ASN A 99 -26.19 2.47 -4.92
N PHE A 100 -25.12 3.12 -5.36
CA PHE A 100 -24.80 4.48 -4.92
C PHE A 100 -25.87 5.45 -5.43
N ASP A 101 -26.37 6.31 -4.55
CA ASP A 101 -27.05 7.52 -5.03
C ASP A 101 -26.00 8.40 -5.73
N CYS A 102 -26.27 8.81 -6.96
CA CYS A 102 -25.26 9.48 -7.79
C CYS A 102 -25.88 10.33 -8.90
N VAL A 103 -25.09 11.15 -9.57
CA VAL A 103 -25.60 12.01 -10.65
C VAL A 103 -26.26 11.19 -11.76
N PHE A 104 -25.76 9.98 -12.04
CA PHE A 104 -26.26 9.15 -13.14
C PHE A 104 -27.68 8.63 -12.89
N ASN A 105 -27.98 8.13 -11.68
CA ASN A 105 -29.32 7.62 -11.39
C ASN A 105 -30.33 8.74 -11.08
N GLN A 106 -29.85 9.94 -10.69
CA GLN A 106 -30.67 11.15 -10.58
C GLN A 106 -30.94 11.84 -11.93
N SER A 107 -30.18 11.50 -12.98
CA SER A 107 -30.39 12.01 -14.33
C SER A 107 -31.67 11.46 -14.97
N ALA A 108 -32.13 12.09 -16.05
CA ALA A 108 -33.20 11.54 -16.87
C ALA A 108 -32.71 10.29 -17.62
N ALA A 109 -31.52 10.38 -18.21
CA ALA A 109 -30.80 9.30 -18.86
C ALA A 109 -29.29 9.57 -18.82
N THR A 110 -28.50 8.50 -18.67
CA THR A 110 -27.05 8.53 -18.79
C THR A 110 -26.60 7.58 -19.89
N PHE A 111 -25.72 8.06 -20.78
CA PHE A 111 -25.06 7.27 -21.82
C PHE A 111 -23.57 7.16 -21.48
N ALA A 112 -23.14 5.96 -21.09
CA ALA A 112 -21.81 5.72 -20.53
C ALA A 112 -20.96 4.82 -21.44
N PHE A 113 -19.70 5.19 -21.64
CA PHE A 113 -18.77 4.52 -22.55
C PHE A 113 -17.41 4.30 -21.87
N GLY A 114 -16.83 3.11 -22.01
CA GLY A 114 -15.46 2.83 -21.57
C GLY A 114 -15.27 1.45 -20.92
N ALA A 115 -14.55 1.39 -19.80
CA ALA A 115 -14.11 0.13 -19.21
C ALA A 115 -15.28 -0.61 -18.50
N PRO A 116 -15.45 -1.93 -18.71
CA PRO A 116 -16.60 -2.67 -18.17
C PRO A 116 -16.65 -2.68 -16.65
N ASP A 117 -15.50 -2.76 -15.99
CA ASP A 117 -15.34 -2.73 -14.54
C ASP A 117 -15.76 -1.38 -13.95
N ILE A 118 -15.40 -0.26 -14.59
CA ILE A 118 -15.81 1.08 -14.15
C ILE A 118 -17.31 1.32 -14.40
N LEU A 119 -17.79 1.02 -15.61
CA LEU A 119 -19.20 1.27 -15.95
C LEU A 119 -20.14 0.47 -15.05
N SER A 120 -19.78 -0.78 -14.73
CA SER A 120 -20.61 -1.66 -13.89
C SER A 120 -20.87 -1.13 -12.48
N ILE A 121 -20.03 -0.22 -11.97
CA ILE A 121 -20.19 0.40 -10.64
C ILE A 121 -21.50 1.20 -10.57
N PHE A 122 -21.87 1.88 -11.67
CA PHE A 122 -23.00 2.79 -11.76
C PHE A 122 -24.17 2.23 -12.58
N SER A 123 -24.22 0.90 -12.74
CA SER A 123 -25.29 0.25 -13.48
C SER A 123 -26.64 0.49 -12.81
N TYR A 124 -27.55 1.16 -13.52
CA TYR A 124 -28.92 1.37 -13.06
C TYR A 124 -29.91 1.12 -14.21
N PRO A 125 -30.61 -0.03 -14.21
CA PRO A 125 -31.51 -0.42 -15.29
C PRO A 125 -32.53 0.67 -15.64
N GLY A 126 -32.67 0.97 -16.93
CA GLY A 126 -33.60 1.99 -17.44
C GLY A 126 -33.16 3.44 -17.25
N LYS A 127 -32.04 3.70 -16.56
CA LYS A 127 -31.45 5.03 -16.41
C LYS A 127 -30.09 5.16 -17.09
N VAL A 128 -29.24 4.14 -16.96
CA VAL A 128 -27.85 4.15 -17.45
C VAL A 128 -27.70 3.10 -18.55
N ASP A 129 -27.46 3.57 -19.77
CA ASP A 129 -27.07 2.72 -20.90
C ASP A 129 -25.54 2.69 -21.01
N MET A 130 -24.97 1.50 -21.19
CA MET A 130 -23.53 1.28 -21.11
C MET A 130 -22.99 0.61 -22.37
N TRP A 131 -21.90 1.15 -22.90
CA TRP A 131 -21.10 0.56 -23.98
C TRP A 131 -19.68 0.33 -23.47
N SER A 132 -19.26 -0.93 -23.40
CA SER A 132 -17.89 -1.30 -23.01
C SER A 132 -17.15 -2.09 -24.08
N TYR A 133 -15.83 -1.89 -24.14
CA TYR A 133 -14.93 -2.75 -24.91
C TYR A 133 -14.68 -4.07 -24.18
N ALA A 134 -14.22 -5.09 -24.91
CA ALA A 134 -13.92 -6.39 -24.33
C ALA A 134 -12.63 -6.34 -23.49
N GLU A 135 -12.57 -7.06 -22.37
CA GLU A 135 -11.41 -7.08 -21.45
C GLU A 135 -10.09 -7.44 -22.15
N ASN A 136 -10.13 -8.28 -23.19
CA ASN A 136 -8.94 -8.67 -23.95
C ASN A 136 -8.38 -7.57 -24.87
N GLN A 137 -9.12 -6.47 -25.06
CA GLN A 137 -8.67 -5.28 -25.79
C GLN A 137 -7.81 -4.36 -24.90
N VAL A 138 -7.77 -4.60 -23.59
CA VAL A 138 -6.91 -3.93 -22.60
C VAL A 138 -5.55 -4.63 -22.47
N ASP A 139 -5.08 -5.33 -23.51
CA ASP A 139 -3.75 -5.97 -23.50
C ASP A 139 -2.69 -4.97 -24.03
N PRO A 140 -1.91 -4.30 -23.15
CA PRO A 140 -0.92 -3.31 -23.57
C PRO A 140 0.21 -3.91 -24.42
N THR A 141 0.34 -5.24 -24.45
CA THR A 141 1.37 -5.93 -25.25
C THR A 141 0.95 -6.18 -26.70
N LYS A 142 -0.29 -5.88 -27.06
CA LYS A 142 -0.88 -6.22 -28.37
C LYS A 142 -1.38 -5.04 -29.19
N GLY A 143 -1.32 -3.81 -28.67
CA GLY A 143 -1.86 -2.65 -29.39
C GLY A 143 -1.47 -1.31 -28.77
N ASP A 144 -1.87 -0.24 -29.45
CA ASP A 144 -1.73 1.13 -28.99
C ASP A 144 -2.85 1.44 -27.97
N ALA A 145 -2.50 1.85 -26.75
CA ALA A 145 -3.47 2.11 -25.68
C ALA A 145 -4.53 3.15 -26.06
N ARG A 146 -4.20 4.04 -27.02
CA ARG A 146 -5.11 5.05 -27.58
C ARG A 146 -6.33 4.44 -28.28
N GLU A 147 -6.27 3.17 -28.69
CA GLU A 147 -7.43 2.49 -29.30
C GLU A 147 -8.62 2.34 -28.35
N LEU A 148 -8.38 2.32 -27.02
CA LEU A 148 -9.44 2.32 -26.02
C LEU A 148 -10.24 3.62 -26.09
N ASP A 149 -9.54 4.76 -26.17
CA ASP A 149 -10.16 6.09 -26.22
C ASP A 149 -10.84 6.33 -27.58
N GLN A 150 -10.20 5.88 -28.67
CA GLN A 150 -10.81 5.92 -30.01
C GLN A 150 -12.05 5.03 -30.10
N TRP A 151 -12.09 3.90 -29.39
CA TRP A 151 -13.28 3.07 -29.31
C TRP A 151 -14.46 3.83 -28.69
N VAL A 152 -14.23 4.62 -27.63
CA VAL A 152 -15.25 5.46 -27.01
C VAL A 152 -15.82 6.47 -28.02
N LEU A 153 -14.94 7.20 -28.72
CA LEU A 153 -15.37 8.17 -29.74
C LEU A 153 -16.19 7.52 -30.87
N ARG A 154 -15.76 6.35 -31.37
CA ARG A 154 -16.47 5.62 -32.43
C ARG A 154 -17.87 5.20 -32.00
N ASN A 155 -18.02 4.71 -30.77
CA ASN A 155 -19.32 4.28 -30.25
C ASN A 155 -20.24 5.46 -29.96
N LEU A 156 -19.72 6.61 -29.50
CA LEU A 156 -20.51 7.83 -29.37
C LEU A 156 -21.04 8.31 -30.74
N ARG A 157 -20.20 8.30 -31.78
CA ARG A 157 -20.63 8.58 -33.16
C ARG A 157 -21.72 7.63 -33.61
N GLN A 158 -21.58 6.34 -33.30
CA GLN A 158 -22.59 5.34 -33.63
C GLN A 158 -23.90 5.60 -32.89
N LEU A 159 -23.86 6.01 -31.60
CA LEU A 159 -25.06 6.36 -30.84
C LEU A 159 -25.85 7.47 -31.53
N PHE A 160 -25.20 8.57 -31.92
CA PHE A 160 -25.88 9.67 -32.62
C PHE A 160 -26.35 9.29 -34.02
N ASN A 161 -25.59 8.47 -34.76
CA ASN A 161 -26.05 7.95 -36.04
C ASN A 161 -27.31 7.08 -35.87
N ASN A 162 -27.33 6.19 -34.86
CA ASN A 162 -28.50 5.35 -34.57
C ASN A 162 -29.72 6.20 -34.20
N ALA A 163 -29.52 7.29 -33.45
CA ALA A 163 -30.59 8.22 -33.11
C ALA A 163 -31.25 8.89 -34.34
N THR A 164 -30.58 8.94 -35.50
CA THR A 164 -31.22 9.43 -36.73
C THR A 164 -32.29 8.47 -37.27
N ALA A 165 -32.21 7.18 -36.93
CA ALA A 165 -33.14 6.13 -37.37
C ALA A 165 -34.08 5.63 -36.25
N ASP A 166 -33.76 5.92 -34.98
CA ASP A 166 -34.52 5.53 -33.80
C ASP A 166 -35.14 6.77 -33.11
N PRO A 167 -36.46 7.02 -33.29
CA PRO A 167 -37.14 8.17 -32.69
C PRO A 167 -37.16 8.16 -31.17
N GLU A 168 -37.19 6.98 -30.52
CA GLU A 168 -37.21 6.86 -29.07
C GLU A 168 -35.86 7.25 -28.49
N LEU A 169 -34.78 6.72 -29.07
CA LEU A 169 -33.42 7.10 -28.70
C LEU A 169 -33.18 8.60 -28.92
N ASN A 170 -33.60 9.16 -30.06
CA ASN A 170 -33.47 10.60 -30.33
C ASN A 170 -34.21 11.46 -29.31
N SER A 171 -35.41 11.03 -28.90
CA SER A 171 -36.20 11.70 -27.86
C SER A 171 -35.46 11.68 -26.51
N ARG A 172 -34.96 10.51 -26.10
CA ARG A 172 -34.18 10.35 -24.86
C ARG A 172 -32.93 11.22 -24.85
N LEU A 173 -32.18 11.26 -25.97
CA LEU A 173 -30.96 12.08 -26.10
C LEU A 173 -31.25 13.59 -26.05
N ARG A 174 -32.44 14.03 -26.48
CA ARG A 174 -32.85 15.43 -26.49
C ARG A 174 -33.62 15.87 -25.25
N ASN A 175 -33.82 14.97 -24.30
CA ASN A 175 -34.45 15.28 -23.03
C ASN A 175 -33.59 16.24 -22.19
N GLU A 176 -34.16 16.81 -21.13
CA GLU A 176 -33.42 17.55 -20.12
C GLU A 176 -32.75 16.59 -19.13
N HIS A 177 -31.73 17.07 -18.41
CA HIS A 177 -30.99 16.30 -17.40
C HIS A 177 -30.28 15.07 -17.96
N VAL A 178 -29.72 15.16 -19.16
CA VAL A 178 -29.00 14.04 -19.82
C VAL A 178 -27.51 14.08 -19.49
N VAL A 179 -26.91 12.93 -19.19
CA VAL A 179 -25.48 12.80 -18.93
C VAL A 179 -24.82 11.93 -19.99
N PHE A 180 -23.67 12.38 -20.48
CA PHE A 180 -22.73 11.55 -21.23
C PHE A 180 -21.49 11.31 -20.38
N PHE A 181 -21.14 10.06 -20.14
CA PHE A 181 -19.94 9.69 -19.41
C PHE A 181 -18.95 8.99 -20.34
N LEU A 182 -17.79 9.60 -20.52
CA LEU A 182 -16.75 9.14 -21.43
C LEU A 182 -15.50 8.80 -20.61
N HIS A 183 -15.35 7.52 -20.30
CA HIS A 183 -14.18 6.98 -19.62
C HIS A 183 -13.09 6.62 -20.62
N LEU A 184 -11.99 7.35 -20.58
CA LEU A 184 -10.86 7.24 -21.50
C LEU A 184 -9.68 6.55 -20.79
N GLY A 185 -9.63 5.22 -20.90
CA GLY A 185 -8.69 4.34 -20.18
C GLY A 185 -7.28 4.22 -20.79
N GLY A 186 -7.02 4.86 -21.94
CA GLY A 186 -5.75 4.71 -22.66
C GLY A 186 -4.53 5.24 -21.90
N LEU A 187 -4.70 6.32 -21.15
CA LEU A 187 -3.60 6.99 -20.43
C LEU A 187 -3.09 6.19 -19.23
N ASP A 188 -3.98 5.63 -18.41
CA ASP A 188 -3.60 4.73 -17.31
C ASP A 188 -2.81 3.53 -17.83
N THR A 189 -3.33 2.88 -18.89
CA THR A 189 -2.65 1.76 -19.57
C THR A 189 -1.26 2.16 -20.05
N ALA A 190 -1.12 3.33 -20.69
CA ALA A 190 0.17 3.86 -21.12
C ALA A 190 1.09 4.21 -19.95
N GLY A 191 0.55 4.72 -18.84
CA GLY A 191 1.27 5.08 -17.63
C GLY A 191 1.89 3.86 -16.95
N HIS A 192 1.12 2.78 -16.75
CA HIS A 192 1.64 1.54 -16.17
C HIS A 192 2.73 0.89 -17.02
N PHE A 193 2.56 0.92 -18.34
CA PHE A 193 3.44 0.16 -19.24
C PHE A 193 4.67 0.95 -19.70
N HIS A 194 4.50 2.25 -19.96
CA HIS A 194 5.54 3.12 -20.54
C HIS A 194 6.01 4.23 -19.59
N ARG A 195 5.33 4.47 -18.46
CA ARG A 195 5.59 5.55 -17.48
C ARG A 195 5.14 6.94 -17.98
N PRO A 196 4.85 7.90 -17.05
CA PRO A 196 4.22 9.17 -17.42
C PRO A 196 5.04 10.11 -18.31
N PHE A 197 6.37 9.98 -18.38
CA PHE A 197 7.24 10.85 -19.20
C PHE A 197 7.62 10.26 -20.55
N SER A 198 6.95 9.17 -20.95
CA SER A 198 7.19 8.48 -22.21
C SER A 198 6.55 9.17 -23.40
N ARG A 199 7.02 8.80 -24.60
CA ARG A 199 6.41 9.24 -25.87
C ARG A 199 4.98 8.73 -25.99
N GLU A 200 4.70 7.53 -25.49
CA GLU A 200 3.40 6.88 -25.51
C GLU A 200 2.40 7.62 -24.64
N TYR A 201 2.78 7.95 -23.39
CA TYR A 201 1.91 8.73 -22.50
C TYR A 201 1.64 10.13 -23.07
N MET A 202 2.68 10.83 -23.57
CA MET A 202 2.51 12.12 -24.28
C MET A 202 1.54 12.01 -25.47
N SER A 203 1.70 10.97 -26.29
CA SER A 203 0.84 10.75 -27.46
C SER A 203 -0.59 10.37 -27.06
N GLY A 204 -0.77 9.75 -25.89
CA GLY A 204 -2.06 9.52 -25.25
C GLY A 204 -2.75 10.82 -24.87
N ILE A 205 -2.02 11.76 -24.26
CA ILE A 205 -2.57 13.09 -23.92
C ILE A 205 -3.03 13.82 -25.18
N GLN A 206 -2.23 13.78 -26.25
CA GLN A 206 -2.57 14.36 -27.55
C GLN A 206 -3.83 13.74 -28.15
N ALA A 207 -3.97 12.40 -28.08
CA ALA A 207 -5.16 11.73 -28.57
C ALA A 207 -6.41 12.07 -27.75
N VAL A 208 -6.28 12.18 -26.42
CA VAL A 208 -7.37 12.64 -25.56
C VAL A 208 -7.78 14.07 -25.92
N ASP A 209 -6.83 14.97 -26.15
CA ASP A 209 -7.07 16.35 -26.60
C ASP A 209 -7.89 16.39 -27.90
N GLU A 210 -7.46 15.61 -28.91
CA GLU A 210 -8.16 15.47 -30.20
C GLU A 210 -9.56 14.84 -30.06
N ILE A 211 -9.73 13.87 -29.15
CA ILE A 211 -11.03 13.24 -28.89
C ILE A 211 -11.98 14.25 -28.24
N VAL A 212 -11.53 15.01 -27.24
CA VAL A 212 -12.35 16.05 -26.60
C VAL A 212 -12.83 17.07 -27.63
N GLN A 213 -11.94 17.51 -28.53
CA GLN A 213 -12.30 18.40 -29.63
C GLN A 213 -13.40 17.79 -30.53
N GLN A 214 -13.20 16.55 -30.99
CA GLN A 214 -14.15 15.88 -31.88
C GLN A 214 -15.50 15.58 -31.22
N VAL A 215 -15.51 15.29 -29.90
CA VAL A 215 -16.76 15.09 -29.15
C VAL A 215 -17.53 16.40 -29.07
N GLU A 216 -16.86 17.51 -28.78
CA GLU A 216 -17.52 18.82 -28.74
C GLU A 216 -18.14 19.20 -30.09
N GLU A 217 -17.40 19.02 -31.19
CA GLU A 217 -17.89 19.23 -32.56
C GLU A 217 -19.10 18.35 -32.87
N LEU A 218 -19.05 17.07 -32.48
CA LEU A 218 -20.12 16.11 -32.67
C LEU A 218 -21.39 16.49 -31.89
N MET A 219 -21.23 16.91 -30.63
CA MET A 219 -22.33 17.39 -29.79
C MET A 219 -22.99 18.63 -30.41
N SER A 220 -22.18 19.62 -30.82
CA SER A 220 -22.67 20.84 -31.47
C SER A 220 -23.44 20.53 -32.77
N ALA A 221 -22.90 19.65 -33.61
CA ALA A 221 -23.53 19.25 -34.87
C ALA A 221 -24.87 18.52 -34.68
N PHE A 222 -24.96 17.64 -33.69
CA PHE A 222 -26.16 16.86 -33.39
C PHE A 222 -27.26 17.71 -32.77
N TYR A 223 -26.94 18.50 -31.73
CA TYR A 223 -27.94 19.25 -30.97
C TYR A 223 -28.29 20.60 -31.60
N ARG A 224 -27.31 21.27 -32.23
CA ARG A 224 -27.45 22.62 -32.80
C ARG A 224 -27.93 23.65 -31.79
N ASP A 225 -27.45 23.54 -30.56
CA ASP A 225 -27.65 24.49 -29.47
C ASP A 225 -26.38 24.60 -28.61
N ASP A 226 -26.38 25.60 -27.72
CA ASP A 226 -25.32 25.86 -26.75
C ASP A 226 -25.79 25.47 -25.33
N ASP A 227 -26.60 24.41 -25.20
CA ASP A 227 -27.20 23.99 -23.92
C ASP A 227 -26.43 22.82 -23.25
N THR A 228 -25.19 22.56 -23.68
CA THR A 228 -24.31 21.51 -23.15
C THR A 228 -23.25 22.10 -22.21
N ALA A 229 -23.10 21.51 -21.03
CA ALA A 229 -21.96 21.74 -20.15
C ALA A 229 -20.93 20.61 -20.30
N TYR A 230 -19.66 20.92 -20.20
CA TYR A 230 -18.56 19.97 -20.32
C TYR A 230 -17.66 20.05 -19.10
N ILE A 231 -17.27 18.89 -18.58
CA ILE A 231 -16.33 18.74 -17.46
C ILE A 231 -15.30 17.70 -17.87
N PHE A 232 -14.04 18.08 -17.83
CA PHE A 232 -12.88 17.23 -18.09
C PHE A 232 -12.05 17.09 -16.82
N THR A 233 -11.81 15.86 -16.40
CA THR A 233 -11.00 15.55 -15.22
C THR A 233 -10.25 14.22 -15.38
N SER A 234 -9.51 13.84 -14.34
CA SER A 234 -9.03 12.47 -14.12
C SER A 234 -9.42 11.97 -12.72
N ASP A 235 -9.49 10.66 -12.57
CA ASP A 235 -9.79 9.91 -11.34
C ASP A 235 -8.57 9.75 -10.44
N HIS A 236 -7.38 9.61 -11.01
CA HIS A 236 -6.09 9.71 -10.33
C HIS A 236 -4.98 10.14 -11.30
N GLY A 237 -3.82 10.51 -10.76
CA GLY A 237 -2.61 10.70 -11.55
C GLY A 237 -1.78 9.42 -11.65
N MET A 238 -0.46 9.58 -11.80
CA MET A 238 0.45 8.46 -11.98
C MET A 238 1.84 8.81 -11.48
N SER A 239 2.46 7.91 -10.70
CA SER A 239 3.81 8.13 -10.18
C SER A 239 4.85 8.00 -11.29
N LEU A 240 6.07 8.49 -11.03
CA LEU A 240 7.19 8.42 -11.98
C LEU A 240 7.50 6.99 -12.47
N ILE A 241 7.11 5.97 -11.70
CA ILE A 241 7.36 4.55 -12.01
C ILE A 241 6.18 3.86 -12.71
N GLY A 242 5.10 4.59 -13.01
CA GLY A 242 3.92 4.01 -13.62
C GLY A 242 3.11 3.17 -12.64
N THR A 243 2.89 3.68 -11.42
CA THR A 243 1.97 3.08 -10.45
C THR A 243 1.14 4.16 -9.76
N HIS A 244 -0.05 3.79 -9.28
CA HIS A 244 -0.92 4.62 -8.44
C HIS A 244 -1.47 3.77 -7.27
N GLY A 245 -2.42 4.29 -6.50
CA GLY A 245 -2.98 3.65 -5.30
C GLY A 245 -2.47 4.24 -3.97
N ASP A 246 -1.37 5.00 -4.00
CA ASP A 246 -0.81 5.67 -2.83
C ASP A 246 -1.19 7.16 -2.76
N GLY A 247 -0.61 7.87 -1.79
CA GLY A 247 -0.89 9.28 -1.57
C GLY A 247 0.05 10.27 -2.24
N HIS A 248 0.95 9.83 -3.13
CA HIS A 248 1.93 10.71 -3.74
C HIS A 248 1.23 11.87 -4.47
N PRO A 249 1.74 13.12 -4.39
CA PRO A 249 1.10 14.26 -5.06
C PRO A 249 0.81 14.05 -6.56
N ASP A 250 1.73 13.38 -7.26
CA ASP A 250 1.56 13.00 -8.67
C ASP A 250 0.39 12.04 -8.92
N ASN A 251 -0.02 11.27 -7.89
CA ASN A 251 -1.19 10.40 -7.93
C ASN A 251 -2.45 11.13 -7.46
N THR A 252 -2.31 12.12 -6.57
CA THR A 252 -3.46 12.78 -5.94
C THR A 252 -3.95 14.03 -6.65
N ARG A 253 -3.20 14.60 -7.60
CA ARG A 253 -3.52 15.87 -8.28
C ARG A 253 -3.90 15.64 -9.74
N THR A 254 -5.19 15.71 -10.02
CA THR A 254 -5.73 15.52 -11.37
C THR A 254 -6.16 16.86 -11.99
N PRO A 255 -6.12 17.01 -13.32
CA PRO A 255 -6.58 18.24 -13.96
C PRO A 255 -8.09 18.38 -13.80
N LEU A 256 -8.59 19.62 -13.73
CA LEU A 256 -10.01 19.93 -13.87
C LEU A 256 -10.18 21.11 -14.83
N ILE A 257 -10.97 20.91 -15.88
CA ILE A 257 -11.37 21.95 -16.83
C ILE A 257 -12.88 21.84 -17.04
N ALA A 258 -13.61 22.95 -16.89
CA ALA A 258 -15.03 23.00 -17.17
C ALA A 258 -15.35 24.15 -18.13
N TRP A 259 -16.30 23.93 -19.04
CA TRP A 259 -16.74 24.94 -20.01
C TRP A 259 -18.15 24.65 -20.54
N GLY A 260 -18.67 25.57 -21.36
CA GLY A 260 -20.00 25.46 -21.96
C GLY A 260 -21.10 26.09 -21.10
N LYS A 261 -22.32 25.57 -21.21
CA LYS A 261 -23.51 26.17 -20.63
C LYS A 261 -23.45 26.22 -19.09
N GLY A 262 -23.67 27.41 -18.52
CA GLY A 262 -23.72 27.59 -17.07
C GLY A 262 -22.36 27.60 -16.37
N ILE A 263 -21.26 27.50 -17.13
CA ILE A 263 -19.88 27.61 -16.63
C ILE A 263 -19.30 28.96 -17.01
N ARG A 264 -18.52 29.56 -16.11
CA ARG A 264 -17.82 30.82 -16.37
C ARG A 264 -16.61 30.64 -17.30
N GLY A 265 -16.24 31.73 -17.99
CA GLY A 265 -14.96 31.83 -18.67
C GLY A 265 -13.76 32.09 -17.74
N PRO A 266 -12.56 32.30 -18.31
CA PRO A 266 -11.35 32.61 -17.56
C PRO A 266 -11.48 33.96 -16.85
N LEU A 267 -10.93 34.03 -15.64
CA LEU A 267 -10.84 35.25 -14.85
C LEU A 267 -9.36 35.59 -14.62
N PRO A 268 -8.99 36.88 -14.47
CA PRO A 268 -7.66 37.23 -14.00
C PRO A 268 -7.35 36.56 -12.66
N ASP A 269 -6.07 36.26 -12.41
CA ASP A 269 -5.63 35.73 -11.12
C ASP A 269 -6.04 36.64 -9.93
N SER A 270 -6.09 36.05 -8.73
CA SER A 270 -6.47 36.73 -7.50
C SER A 270 -5.27 37.35 -6.76
N GLU A 271 -5.57 38.19 -5.78
CA GLU A 271 -4.60 38.65 -4.78
C GLU A 271 -5.07 38.23 -3.37
N PRO A 272 -4.34 37.35 -2.66
CA PRO A 272 -3.10 36.68 -3.08
C PRO A 272 -3.32 35.73 -4.26
N SER A 273 -2.24 35.45 -5.00
CA SER A 273 -2.25 34.56 -6.18
C SER A 273 -2.90 33.21 -5.86
N SER A 274 -3.73 32.73 -6.79
CA SER A 274 -4.30 31.40 -6.73
C SER A 274 -3.32 30.28 -7.10
N HIS A 275 -2.11 30.66 -7.51
CA HIS A 275 -1.05 29.74 -7.93
C HIS A 275 -0.01 29.52 -6.82
N ASP A 276 0.60 28.34 -6.87
CA ASP A 276 1.68 27.89 -6.01
C ASP A 276 2.87 27.39 -6.86
N GLU A 277 3.94 26.94 -6.17
CA GLU A 277 5.14 26.38 -6.80
C GLU A 277 4.82 25.24 -7.78
N TYR A 278 3.79 24.43 -7.49
CA TYR A 278 3.40 23.31 -8.34
C TYR A 278 2.89 23.76 -9.72
N SER A 279 2.18 24.90 -9.77
CA SER A 279 1.62 25.45 -11.02
C SER A 279 2.51 26.48 -11.72
N ALA A 280 3.69 26.80 -11.17
CA ALA A 280 4.58 27.82 -11.72
C ALA A 280 5.00 27.53 -13.18
N ALA A 281 5.25 26.26 -13.50
CA ALA A 281 5.65 25.83 -14.84
C ALA A 281 4.52 25.84 -15.88
N TRP A 282 3.27 26.11 -15.48
CA TRP A 282 2.12 26.03 -16.38
C TRP A 282 2.02 27.22 -17.32
N GLY A 283 2.63 28.35 -16.99
CA GLY A 283 2.44 29.59 -17.75
C GLY A 283 0.99 30.06 -17.77
N LEU A 284 0.20 29.67 -16.75
CA LEU A 284 -1.22 30.03 -16.58
C LEU A 284 -1.45 30.97 -15.39
N SER A 285 -0.38 31.49 -14.76
CA SER A 285 -0.46 32.31 -13.55
C SER A 285 -1.18 33.66 -13.71
N HIS A 286 -1.64 33.97 -14.92
CA HIS A 286 -2.44 35.15 -15.23
C HIS A 286 -3.95 34.85 -15.20
N ILE A 287 -4.34 33.57 -15.07
CA ILE A 287 -5.72 33.10 -15.06
C ILE A 287 -5.99 32.44 -13.70
N LEU A 288 -7.10 32.79 -13.07
CA LEU A 288 -7.52 32.23 -11.79
C LEU A 288 -7.62 30.69 -11.83
N ARG A 289 -6.82 30.03 -11.00
CA ARG A 289 -6.93 28.60 -10.66
C ARG A 289 -7.91 28.42 -9.49
N ARG A 290 -8.87 27.51 -9.61
CA ARG A 290 -9.79 27.16 -8.51
C ARG A 290 -9.77 25.66 -8.25
N ASP A 291 -9.05 25.22 -7.24
CA ASP A 291 -8.98 23.79 -6.90
C ASP A 291 -10.27 23.29 -6.21
N VAL A 292 -10.53 21.99 -6.35
CA VAL A 292 -11.67 21.29 -5.74
C VAL A 292 -11.25 19.93 -5.17
N GLU A 293 -12.02 19.39 -4.24
CA GLU A 293 -11.95 17.96 -3.91
C GLU A 293 -12.75 17.17 -4.95
N GLN A 294 -12.36 15.94 -5.28
CA GLN A 294 -13.07 15.15 -6.31
C GLN A 294 -14.57 15.00 -6.07
N ALA A 295 -14.99 14.93 -4.80
CA ALA A 295 -16.41 14.84 -4.43
C ALA A 295 -17.23 16.06 -4.86
N ASP A 296 -16.59 17.22 -5.01
CA ASP A 296 -17.24 18.49 -5.37
C ASP A 296 -17.73 18.47 -6.83
N ILE A 297 -17.10 17.66 -7.69
CA ILE A 297 -17.48 17.54 -9.11
C ILE A 297 -18.90 16.96 -9.25
N SER A 298 -19.28 16.04 -8.36
CA SER A 298 -20.62 15.44 -8.34
C SER A 298 -21.70 16.51 -8.13
N VAL A 299 -21.53 17.38 -7.12
CA VAL A 299 -22.49 18.43 -6.82
C VAL A 299 -22.46 19.57 -7.83
N MET A 300 -21.31 19.84 -8.45
CA MET A 300 -21.20 20.75 -9.59
C MET A 300 -22.03 20.25 -10.78
N MET A 301 -21.96 18.96 -11.12
CA MET A 301 -22.80 18.37 -12.18
C MET A 301 -24.29 18.44 -11.84
N SER A 302 -24.68 18.07 -10.62
CA SER A 302 -26.08 18.17 -10.18
C SER A 302 -26.59 19.61 -10.22
N SER A 303 -25.73 20.59 -9.89
CA SER A 303 -26.09 21.99 -9.95
C SER A 303 -26.33 22.48 -11.38
N LEU A 304 -25.42 22.15 -12.31
CA LEU A 304 -25.56 22.49 -13.73
C LEU A 304 -26.82 21.89 -14.34
N LEU A 305 -27.10 20.63 -14.01
CA LEU A 305 -28.24 19.91 -14.55
C LEU A 305 -29.54 20.22 -13.79
N GLY A 306 -29.52 20.87 -12.63
CA GLY A 306 -30.71 21.02 -11.79
C GLY A 306 -31.34 19.67 -11.37
N THR A 307 -30.54 18.60 -11.28
CA THR A 307 -31.01 17.29 -10.78
C THR A 307 -31.01 17.28 -9.26
N ASN A 308 -31.61 16.23 -8.68
CA ASN A 308 -31.39 15.96 -7.26
C ASN A 308 -29.91 15.71 -7.01
N TRP A 309 -29.41 16.31 -5.94
CA TRP A 309 -28.04 16.11 -5.49
C TRP A 309 -27.96 14.76 -4.77
N PRO A 310 -26.90 13.96 -4.98
CA PRO A 310 -26.75 12.68 -4.30
C PRO A 310 -26.81 12.85 -2.78
N VAL A 311 -27.76 12.17 -2.11
CA VAL A 311 -28.12 12.46 -0.71
C VAL A 311 -27.04 12.08 0.31
N ASN A 312 -26.07 11.27 -0.10
CA ASN A 312 -24.91 10.85 0.69
C ASN A 312 -23.64 11.65 0.35
N SER A 313 -23.72 12.60 -0.59
CA SER A 313 -22.58 13.42 -1.00
C SER A 313 -21.98 14.19 0.17
N VAL A 314 -20.66 14.32 0.15
CA VAL A 314 -19.88 15.23 1.01
C VAL A 314 -19.27 16.37 0.19
N GLY A 315 -19.61 16.47 -1.10
CA GLY A 315 -19.12 17.50 -2.01
C GLY A 315 -19.62 18.89 -1.61
N VAL A 316 -18.74 19.87 -1.81
CA VAL A 316 -19.01 21.29 -1.60
C VAL A 316 -18.91 22.00 -2.93
N LEU A 317 -20.01 22.61 -3.37
CA LEU A 317 -19.98 23.38 -4.60
C LEU A 317 -19.01 24.57 -4.43
N PRO A 318 -18.00 24.76 -5.31
CA PRO A 318 -16.98 25.80 -5.13
C PRO A 318 -17.55 27.22 -5.07
N ASP A 319 -18.71 27.42 -5.68
CA ASP A 319 -19.47 28.67 -5.74
C ASP A 319 -20.25 28.99 -4.46
N VAL A 320 -20.27 28.11 -3.45
CA VAL A 320 -20.87 28.45 -2.15
C VAL A 320 -20.10 29.58 -1.47
N ASP A 321 -18.77 29.58 -1.56
CA ASP A 321 -17.93 30.64 -0.99
C ASP A 321 -18.03 31.92 -1.84
N PRO A 322 -18.65 33.00 -1.33
CA PRO A 322 -18.77 34.24 -2.10
C PRO A 322 -17.48 35.09 -2.09
N THR A 323 -16.46 34.69 -1.32
CA THR A 323 -15.19 35.41 -1.24
C THR A 323 -14.20 35.00 -2.34
N ARG A 324 -14.48 33.91 -3.05
CA ARG A 324 -13.64 33.37 -4.12
C ARG A 324 -14.51 32.95 -5.31
N PRO A 325 -14.16 33.28 -6.55
CA PRO A 325 -14.92 32.80 -7.71
C PRO A 325 -14.91 31.26 -7.81
N GLY A 326 -16.08 30.67 -8.02
CA GLY A 326 -16.25 29.23 -8.24
C GLY A 326 -16.10 28.85 -9.70
N TYR A 327 -17.01 28.03 -10.24
CA TYR A 327 -17.01 27.58 -11.63
C TYR A 327 -18.26 28.02 -12.41
N LEU A 328 -19.35 28.34 -11.72
CA LEU A 328 -20.64 28.53 -12.36
C LEU A 328 -20.84 29.97 -12.84
N GLN A 329 -21.57 30.12 -13.94
CA GLN A 329 -22.13 31.37 -14.44
C GLN A 329 -23.63 31.16 -14.74
N PRO A 330 -24.47 31.08 -13.68
CA PRO A 330 -25.89 30.78 -13.84
C PRO A 330 -26.68 31.96 -14.43
N ARG A 331 -27.83 31.67 -15.05
CA ARG A 331 -28.67 32.68 -15.74
C ARG A 331 -29.19 33.78 -14.81
N GLU A 332 -29.55 33.44 -13.56
CA GLU A 332 -30.06 34.41 -12.57
C GLU A 332 -28.95 34.91 -11.62
N GLY A 333 -27.68 34.67 -11.97
CA GLY A 333 -26.51 35.16 -11.25
C GLY A 333 -26.48 34.72 -9.78
N GLU A 334 -26.22 35.68 -8.90
CA GLU A 334 -26.06 35.47 -7.45
C GLU A 334 -27.25 34.77 -6.78
N LYS A 335 -28.46 34.94 -7.30
CA LYS A 335 -29.66 34.28 -6.77
C LYS A 335 -29.54 32.75 -6.88
N THR A 336 -29.21 32.25 -8.07
CA THR A 336 -29.04 30.81 -8.31
C THR A 336 -27.89 30.24 -7.49
N LEU A 337 -26.79 31.00 -7.32
CA LEU A 337 -25.66 30.57 -6.49
C LEU A 337 -26.04 30.46 -5.01
N ALA A 338 -26.86 31.39 -4.50
CA ALA A 338 -27.37 31.33 -3.14
C ALA A 338 -28.38 30.19 -2.95
N GLU A 339 -29.23 29.91 -3.94
CA GLU A 339 -30.09 28.71 -3.96
C GLU A 339 -29.27 27.42 -3.94
N ALA A 340 -28.20 27.33 -4.75
CA ALA A 340 -27.30 26.17 -4.76
C ALA A 340 -26.61 25.97 -3.41
N ALA A 341 -26.16 27.06 -2.77
CA ALA A 341 -25.54 27.01 -1.45
C ALA A 341 -26.49 26.48 -0.38
N LEU A 342 -27.76 26.88 -0.43
CA LEU A 342 -28.78 26.36 0.46
C LEU A 342 -29.07 24.86 0.20
N VAL A 343 -29.17 24.44 -1.06
CA VAL A 343 -29.33 23.02 -1.43
C VAL A 343 -28.14 22.19 -0.89
N ASN A 344 -26.91 22.70 -1.01
CA ASN A 344 -25.73 22.02 -0.50
C ASN A 344 -25.79 21.83 1.02
N VAL A 345 -26.25 22.83 1.78
CA VAL A 345 -26.50 22.74 3.23
C VAL A 345 -27.53 21.63 3.52
N GLN A 346 -28.66 21.64 2.81
CA GLN A 346 -29.76 20.69 3.05
C GLN A 346 -29.33 19.24 2.80
N VAL A 347 -28.60 18.97 1.71
CA VAL A 347 -28.06 17.63 1.41
C VAL A 347 -27.11 17.15 2.50
N LEU A 348 -26.20 18.01 2.94
CA LEU A 348 -25.25 17.67 4.01
C LEU A 348 -25.94 17.47 5.36
N LEU A 349 -27.02 18.21 5.64
CA LEU A 349 -27.86 18.01 6.82
C LEU A 349 -28.59 16.66 6.79
N GLU A 350 -29.12 16.24 5.65
CA GLU A 350 -29.73 14.91 5.50
C GLU A 350 -28.71 13.80 5.76
N HIS A 351 -27.50 13.93 5.20
CA HIS A 351 -26.41 13.00 5.47
C HIS A 351 -26.03 12.98 6.96
N TYR A 352 -25.87 14.15 7.58
CA TYR A 352 -25.57 14.28 9.00
C TYR A 352 -26.67 13.70 9.90
N ALA A 353 -27.94 13.95 9.59
CA ALA A 353 -29.09 13.37 10.29
C ALA A 353 -29.05 11.84 10.25
N GLN A 354 -28.75 11.27 9.08
CA GLN A 354 -28.67 9.82 8.91
C GLN A 354 -27.50 9.21 9.69
N LYS A 355 -26.35 9.87 9.72
CA LYS A 355 -25.20 9.43 10.53
C LYS A 355 -25.49 9.55 12.04
N CYS A 356 -26.18 10.60 12.46
CA CYS A 356 -26.64 10.76 13.83
C CYS A 356 -27.53 9.61 14.30
N LYS A 357 -28.45 9.10 13.46
CA LYS A 357 -29.32 7.95 13.80
C LYS A 357 -28.53 6.66 14.04
N HIS A 358 -27.40 6.49 13.36
CA HIS A 358 -26.59 5.27 13.41
C HIS A 358 -25.30 5.43 14.24
N ARG A 359 -25.21 6.49 15.05
CA ARG A 359 -24.00 6.80 15.83
C ARG A 359 -23.82 5.86 17.02
N PRO A 360 -22.56 5.55 17.42
CA PRO A 360 -22.29 4.77 18.62
C PRO A 360 -22.74 5.49 19.91
N ILE A 361 -22.98 4.74 20.99
CA ILE A 361 -23.53 5.28 22.25
C ILE A 361 -22.67 6.41 22.85
N ASN A 362 -21.35 6.34 22.74
CA ASN A 362 -20.43 7.38 23.20
C ASN A 362 -20.50 8.69 22.37
N ALA A 363 -21.04 8.63 21.16
CA ALA A 363 -21.36 9.79 20.33
C ALA A 363 -22.79 10.31 20.57
N ARG A 364 -23.55 9.75 21.53
CA ARG A 364 -24.83 10.31 22.00
C ARG A 364 -24.60 11.41 23.04
N SER A 365 -23.74 12.37 22.74
CA SER A 365 -23.73 13.62 23.50
C SER A 365 -24.86 14.51 22.99
N ASP A 366 -25.51 15.21 23.93
CA ASP A 366 -26.51 16.24 23.62
C ASP A 366 -25.96 17.25 22.60
N SER A 367 -24.64 17.49 22.61
CA SER A 367 -23.96 18.40 21.68
C SER A 367 -24.10 18.08 20.18
N PHE A 368 -24.32 16.81 19.79
CA PHE A 368 -24.53 16.46 18.37
C PHE A 368 -25.98 16.68 17.94
N ASP A 369 -26.94 16.41 18.84
CA ASP A 369 -28.37 16.66 18.61
C ASP A 369 -28.69 18.16 18.69
N ASP A 370 -28.13 18.87 19.67
CA ASP A 370 -28.21 20.33 19.80
C ASP A 370 -27.68 21.02 18.54
N PHE A 371 -26.55 20.55 18.01
CA PHE A 371 -26.04 21.08 16.75
C PHE A 371 -26.97 20.75 15.59
N TYR A 372 -27.49 19.53 15.49
CA TYR A 372 -28.44 19.19 14.42
C TYR A 372 -29.63 20.14 14.42
N HIS A 373 -30.25 20.34 15.58
CA HIS A 373 -31.38 21.25 15.73
C HIS A 373 -31.00 22.69 15.39
N SER A 374 -29.86 23.18 15.90
CA SER A 374 -29.34 24.52 15.56
C SER A 374 -29.10 24.67 14.06
N ALA A 375 -28.50 23.68 13.41
CA ALA A 375 -28.16 23.73 12.00
C ALA A 375 -29.41 23.68 11.10
N VAL A 376 -30.44 22.92 11.51
CA VAL A 376 -31.76 22.95 10.86
C VAL A 376 -32.42 24.33 11.00
N THR A 377 -32.38 24.93 12.20
CA THR A 377 -32.89 26.30 12.41
C THR A 377 -32.15 27.31 11.54
N THR A 378 -30.82 27.27 11.51
CA THR A 378 -30.02 28.15 10.63
C THR A 378 -30.34 27.91 9.16
N SER A 379 -30.52 26.67 8.71
CA SER A 379 -30.96 26.38 7.33
C SER A 379 -32.31 27.02 7.00
N THR A 380 -33.27 26.99 7.92
CA THR A 380 -34.57 27.67 7.75
C THR A 380 -34.43 29.21 7.76
N GLU A 381 -33.52 29.76 8.56
CA GLU A 381 -33.21 31.19 8.55
C GLU A 381 -32.60 31.61 7.20
N LEU A 382 -31.71 30.81 6.63
CA LEU A 382 -31.12 31.05 5.31
C LEU A 382 -32.19 31.09 4.20
N GLU A 383 -33.21 30.23 4.26
CA GLU A 383 -34.36 30.31 3.34
C GLU A 383 -35.08 31.66 3.42
N ASN A 384 -35.25 32.21 4.62
CA ASN A 384 -35.87 33.51 4.80
C ASN A 384 -34.97 34.64 4.28
N VAL A 385 -33.66 34.59 4.55
CA VAL A 385 -32.69 35.58 4.05
C VAL A 385 -32.61 35.55 2.52
N LEU A 386 -32.68 34.36 1.93
CA LEU A 386 -32.74 34.15 0.48
C LEU A 386 -33.98 34.82 -0.14
N ARG A 387 -35.16 34.67 0.47
CA ARG A 387 -36.41 35.33 0.03
C ARG A 387 -36.33 36.86 0.07
N VAL A 388 -35.55 37.42 0.99
CA VAL A 388 -35.33 38.87 1.11
C VAL A 388 -34.28 39.37 0.10
N GLY A 389 -33.60 38.49 -0.63
CA GLY A 389 -32.68 38.85 -1.71
C GLY A 389 -31.24 39.13 -1.26
N LYS A 390 -30.85 38.72 -0.05
CA LYS A 390 -29.50 38.92 0.50
C LYS A 390 -28.56 37.78 0.12
N TYR A 391 -28.32 37.61 -1.18
CA TYR A 391 -27.63 36.43 -1.73
C TYR A 391 -26.20 36.22 -1.21
N PHE A 392 -25.42 37.29 -1.09
CA PHE A 392 -24.05 37.23 -0.54
C PHE A 392 -24.05 36.71 0.91
N GLU A 393 -24.97 37.20 1.75
CA GLU A 393 -25.08 36.77 3.15
C GLU A 393 -25.48 35.30 3.25
N VAL A 394 -26.42 34.83 2.40
CA VAL A 394 -26.81 33.42 2.33
C VAL A 394 -25.60 32.54 2.02
N ARG A 395 -24.86 32.86 0.95
CA ARG A 395 -23.67 32.11 0.53
C ARG A 395 -22.60 32.08 1.62
N LEU A 396 -22.32 33.22 2.24
CA LEU A 396 -21.32 33.33 3.30
C LEU A 396 -21.68 32.47 4.53
N GLN A 397 -22.93 32.55 4.99
CA GLN A 397 -23.40 31.76 6.14
C GLN A 397 -23.54 30.27 5.80
N ALA A 398 -23.98 29.93 4.59
CA ALA A 398 -24.03 28.56 4.11
C ALA A 398 -22.63 27.94 4.06
N ALA A 399 -21.61 28.65 3.55
CA ALA A 399 -20.23 28.19 3.55
C ALA A 399 -19.72 27.87 4.97
N SER A 400 -20.01 28.75 5.94
CA SER A 400 -19.68 28.51 7.35
C SER A 400 -20.41 27.28 7.91
N LEU A 401 -21.71 27.16 7.66
CA LEU A 401 -22.51 26.05 8.17
C LEU A 401 -22.09 24.71 7.55
N ILE A 402 -21.78 24.68 6.26
CA ILE A 402 -21.25 23.51 5.56
C ILE A 402 -19.94 23.05 6.20
N HIS A 403 -19.04 23.98 6.50
CA HIS A 403 -17.79 23.67 7.21
C HIS A 403 -18.06 23.00 8.56
N ASP A 404 -18.97 23.57 9.36
CA ASP A 404 -19.33 23.03 10.67
C ASP A 404 -20.00 21.65 10.58
N ILE A 405 -20.88 21.43 9.59
CA ILE A 405 -21.54 20.14 9.34
C ILE A 405 -20.48 19.09 8.97
N LEU A 406 -19.58 19.39 8.04
CA LEU A 406 -18.54 18.46 7.61
C LEU A 406 -17.56 18.13 8.74
N GLU A 407 -17.16 19.12 9.54
CA GLU A 407 -16.30 18.90 10.71
C GLU A 407 -16.98 17.96 11.73
N ARG A 408 -18.29 18.11 11.95
CA ARG A 408 -19.06 17.26 12.87
C ARG A 408 -19.36 15.88 12.29
N LEU A 409 -19.63 15.77 11.00
CA LEU A 409 -19.69 14.48 10.28
C LEU A 409 -18.38 13.71 10.48
N ARG A 410 -17.24 14.38 10.30
CA ARG A 410 -15.93 13.79 10.55
C ARG A 410 -15.75 13.34 12.00
N ARG A 411 -16.12 14.18 12.98
CA ARG A 411 -16.07 13.81 14.42
C ARG A 411 -16.93 12.59 14.73
N LEU A 412 -18.12 12.47 14.13
CA LEU A 412 -18.97 11.29 14.28
C LEU A 412 -18.29 10.04 13.71
N GLN A 413 -17.69 10.13 12.52
CA GLN A 413 -16.98 9.02 11.88
C GLN A 413 -15.81 8.50 12.74
N ILE A 414 -15.05 9.38 13.39
CA ILE A 414 -13.87 8.99 14.19
C ILE A 414 -14.18 8.75 15.68
N SER A 415 -15.44 8.85 16.12
CA SER A 415 -15.84 8.79 17.53
C SER A 415 -15.45 7.48 18.25
N GLY A 416 -15.41 6.35 17.53
CA GLY A 416 -14.98 5.05 18.06
C GLY A 416 -13.45 4.85 18.11
N ARG A 417 -12.68 5.75 17.50
CA ARG A 417 -11.23 5.57 17.32
C ARG A 417 -10.49 5.43 18.63
N SER A 418 -10.78 6.28 19.61
CA SER A 418 -10.04 6.31 20.88
C SER A 418 -10.11 4.98 21.64
N ALA A 419 -11.27 4.32 21.72
CA ALA A 419 -11.33 3.05 22.42
C ALA A 419 -10.85 1.86 21.59
N ILE A 420 -11.04 1.86 20.27
CA ILE A 420 -10.37 0.86 19.42
C ILE A 420 -8.86 0.99 19.62
N THR A 421 -8.31 2.21 19.66
CA THR A 421 -6.90 2.45 19.97
C THR A 421 -6.52 1.92 21.36
N VAL A 422 -7.29 2.21 22.42
CA VAL A 422 -7.02 1.69 23.77
C VAL A 422 -7.07 0.16 23.81
N LEU A 423 -8.07 -0.46 23.20
CA LEU A 423 -8.22 -1.92 23.14
C LEU A 423 -7.09 -2.56 22.32
N ALA A 424 -6.71 -1.95 21.20
CA ALA A 424 -5.57 -2.39 20.39
C ALA A 424 -4.27 -2.30 21.19
N VAL A 425 -3.97 -1.15 21.81
CA VAL A 425 -2.78 -0.97 22.67
C VAL A 425 -2.78 -1.99 23.81
N ALA A 426 -3.92 -2.20 24.48
CA ALA A 426 -4.05 -3.21 25.53
C ALA A 426 -3.81 -4.63 24.99
N GLY A 427 -4.21 -4.92 23.74
CA GLY A 427 -3.93 -6.16 23.03
C GLY A 427 -2.44 -6.34 22.74
N TYR A 428 -1.76 -5.33 22.19
CA TYR A 428 -0.32 -5.33 21.94
C TYR A 428 0.49 -5.51 23.24
N VAL A 429 0.18 -4.72 24.27
CA VAL A 429 0.88 -4.79 25.57
C VAL A 429 0.57 -6.10 26.28
N GLY A 430 -0.68 -6.56 26.25
CA GLY A 430 -1.09 -7.84 26.83
C GLY A 430 -0.40 -9.01 26.16
N TRP A 431 -0.29 -8.98 24.83
CA TRP A 431 0.47 -9.95 24.05
C TRP A 431 1.94 -9.99 24.49
N ALA A 432 2.63 -8.85 24.49
CA ALA A 432 4.02 -8.74 24.95
C ALA A 432 4.23 -9.34 26.36
N ALA A 433 3.33 -9.03 27.29
CA ALA A 433 3.35 -9.58 28.63
C ALA A 433 3.08 -11.10 28.65
N PHE A 434 2.14 -11.58 27.82
CA PHE A 434 1.78 -13.00 27.74
C PHE A 434 2.97 -13.87 27.36
N ILE A 435 3.79 -13.44 26.38
CA ILE A 435 4.96 -14.25 26.04
C ILE A 435 6.07 -14.11 27.06
N ALA A 436 6.28 -12.93 27.64
CA ALA A 436 7.25 -12.76 28.72
C ALA A 436 6.97 -13.74 29.87
N VAL A 437 5.70 -13.90 30.26
CA VAL A 437 5.28 -14.89 31.26
C VAL A 437 5.45 -16.32 30.75
N SER A 438 4.99 -16.62 29.54
CA SER A 438 5.06 -17.98 28.96
C SER A 438 6.49 -18.51 28.82
N LEU A 439 7.45 -17.62 28.56
CA LEU A 439 8.87 -17.95 28.44
C LEU A 439 9.60 -18.07 29.76
N SER A 440 9.08 -17.46 30.83
CA SER A 440 9.69 -17.52 32.16
C SER A 440 9.52 -18.88 32.85
N GLY A 441 8.82 -19.84 32.22
CA GLY A 441 8.50 -21.14 32.81
C GLY A 441 7.63 -21.05 34.08
N ALA A 442 7.17 -19.84 34.45
CA ALA A 442 6.38 -19.61 35.64
C ALA A 442 4.99 -20.22 35.46
N ARG A 443 4.80 -21.42 36.00
CA ARG A 443 3.48 -22.02 36.22
C ARG A 443 3.25 -22.12 37.72
N GLY A 444 2.11 -21.64 38.17
CA GLY A 444 1.69 -21.70 39.56
C GLY A 444 0.16 -21.62 39.66
N PRO A 445 -0.45 -22.19 40.71
CA PRO A 445 -1.89 -22.09 40.91
C PRO A 445 -2.30 -20.64 41.12
N MET A 446 -3.34 -20.20 40.41
CA MET A 446 -3.83 -18.82 40.47
C MET A 446 -4.51 -18.55 41.83
N PRO A 447 -3.99 -17.62 42.67
CA PRO A 447 -4.64 -17.27 43.93
C PRO A 447 -5.98 -16.56 43.68
N PHE A 448 -6.93 -16.67 44.60
CA PHE A 448 -8.26 -16.04 44.50
C PHE A 448 -8.27 -14.55 44.09
N PRO A 449 -7.46 -13.65 44.67
CA PRO A 449 -7.43 -12.23 44.26
C PRO A 449 -7.03 -12.01 42.80
N HIS A 450 -6.19 -12.89 42.24
CA HIS A 450 -5.80 -12.82 40.83
C HIS A 450 -6.96 -13.21 39.90
N ARG A 451 -7.83 -14.14 40.32
CA ARG A 451 -9.06 -14.50 39.56
C ARG A 451 -10.03 -13.32 39.47
N VAL A 452 -10.18 -12.58 40.57
CA VAL A 452 -11.02 -11.37 40.62
C VAL A 452 -10.44 -10.28 39.71
N ALA A 453 -9.12 -10.04 39.76
CA ALA A 453 -8.44 -9.08 38.88
C ALA A 453 -8.57 -9.43 37.39
N VAL A 454 -8.50 -10.71 37.04
CA VAL A 454 -8.71 -11.22 35.68
C VAL A 454 -10.14 -10.96 35.20
N LEU A 455 -11.14 -11.35 35.99
CA LEU A 455 -12.55 -11.14 35.64
C LEU A 455 -12.88 -9.65 35.53
N ALA A 456 -12.32 -8.81 36.40
CA ALA A 456 -12.45 -7.36 36.32
C ALA A 456 -11.81 -6.80 35.05
N THR A 457 -10.59 -7.23 34.70
CA THR A 457 -9.87 -6.75 33.50
C THR A 457 -10.58 -7.15 32.21
N CYS A 458 -10.97 -8.42 32.07
CA CYS A 458 -11.78 -8.89 30.93
C CYS A 458 -13.14 -8.17 30.91
N GLY A 459 -13.77 -8.00 32.07
CA GLY A 459 -15.01 -7.24 32.23
C GLY A 459 -14.87 -5.80 31.74
N CYS A 460 -13.74 -5.13 32.02
CA CYS A 460 -13.46 -3.77 31.52
C CYS A 460 -13.30 -3.73 29.99
N PHE A 461 -12.61 -4.68 29.38
CA PHE A 461 -12.47 -4.71 27.91
C PHE A 461 -13.79 -4.96 27.21
N TRP A 462 -14.59 -5.92 27.71
CA TRP A 462 -15.92 -6.19 27.19
C TRP A 462 -16.89 -5.05 27.47
N ALA A 463 -16.83 -4.42 28.64
CA ALA A 463 -17.61 -3.23 28.96
C ALA A 463 -17.24 -2.08 28.03
N ALA A 464 -15.96 -1.84 27.74
CA ALA A 464 -15.52 -0.82 26.79
C ALA A 464 -16.03 -1.11 25.36
N TYR A 465 -15.92 -2.36 24.89
CA TYR A 465 -16.43 -2.79 23.58
C TYR A 465 -17.96 -2.62 23.47
N ILE A 466 -18.73 -3.06 24.47
CA ILE A 466 -20.19 -2.97 24.51
C ILE A 466 -20.63 -1.51 24.65
N TYR A 467 -20.02 -0.75 25.55
CA TYR A 467 -20.32 0.66 25.79
C TYR A 467 -20.15 1.50 24.52
N GLN A 468 -19.21 1.12 23.66
CA GLN A 468 -18.97 1.82 22.39
C GLN A 468 -19.82 1.34 21.23
N SER A 469 -20.67 0.31 21.43
CA SER A 469 -21.51 -0.26 20.36
C SER A 469 -20.70 -0.61 19.10
N LEU A 470 -19.47 -1.11 19.30
CA LEU A 470 -18.61 -1.46 18.19
C LEU A 470 -19.25 -2.60 17.38
N PRO A 471 -19.16 -2.58 16.03
CA PRO A 471 -19.69 -3.65 15.20
C PRO A 471 -19.12 -5.02 15.59
N PRO A 472 -19.86 -6.14 15.41
CA PRO A 472 -19.38 -7.49 15.73
C PRO A 472 -18.01 -7.85 15.15
N ALA A 473 -17.67 -7.27 13.99
CA ALA A 473 -16.35 -7.40 13.35
C ALA A 473 -15.18 -6.96 14.25
N TYR A 474 -15.41 -6.03 15.20
CA TYR A 474 -14.40 -5.53 16.14
C TYR A 474 -14.29 -6.35 17.42
N SER A 475 -15.06 -7.43 17.59
CA SER A 475 -15.03 -8.28 18.80
C SER A 475 -13.64 -8.84 19.10
N LEU A 476 -12.80 -9.05 18.08
CA LEU A 476 -11.40 -9.45 18.25
C LEU A 476 -10.59 -8.49 19.12
N TYR A 477 -10.87 -7.18 19.05
CA TYR A 477 -10.22 -6.17 19.88
C TYR A 477 -10.60 -6.27 21.36
N ALA A 478 -11.68 -6.97 21.72
CA ALA A 478 -12.01 -7.30 23.11
C ALA A 478 -11.51 -8.70 23.51
N ILE A 479 -11.65 -9.68 22.62
CA ILE A 479 -11.29 -11.09 22.86
C ILE A 479 -9.79 -11.25 23.11
N LEU A 480 -8.95 -10.70 22.22
CA LEU A 480 -7.49 -10.88 22.29
C LEU A 480 -6.87 -10.29 23.56
N PRO A 481 -7.09 -9.01 23.92
CA PRO A 481 -6.56 -8.50 25.18
C PRO A 481 -7.11 -9.26 26.39
N SER A 482 -8.40 -9.65 26.38
CA SER A 482 -8.97 -10.46 27.47
C SER A 482 -8.22 -11.80 27.64
N TYR A 483 -7.96 -12.51 26.54
CA TYR A 483 -7.21 -13.75 26.56
C TYR A 483 -5.77 -13.57 27.04
N PHE A 484 -5.05 -12.57 26.50
CA PHE A 484 -3.65 -12.36 26.86
C PHE A 484 -3.50 -11.94 28.32
N TRP A 485 -4.27 -10.97 28.79
CA TRP A 485 -4.22 -10.51 30.18
C TRP A 485 -4.72 -11.58 31.16
N TYR A 486 -5.72 -12.38 30.78
CA TYR A 486 -6.09 -13.59 31.53
C TYR A 486 -4.86 -14.48 31.73
N SER A 487 -4.17 -14.84 30.65
CA SER A 487 -3.03 -15.75 30.71
C SER A 487 -1.83 -15.15 31.44
N VAL A 488 -1.59 -13.83 31.34
CA VAL A 488 -0.55 -13.13 32.09
C VAL A 488 -0.82 -13.22 33.59
N ILE A 489 -1.99 -12.80 34.03
CA ILE A 489 -2.32 -12.73 35.46
C ILE A 489 -2.45 -14.13 36.07
N ALA A 490 -2.94 -15.10 35.29
CA ALA A 490 -3.07 -16.50 35.70
C ALA A 490 -1.73 -17.18 35.99
N ASN A 491 -0.69 -16.84 35.22
CA ASN A 491 0.60 -17.54 35.24
C ASN A 491 1.76 -16.70 35.83
N ALA A 492 1.58 -15.40 36.03
CA ALA A 492 2.61 -14.54 36.61
C ALA A 492 2.83 -14.85 38.10
N LYS A 493 4.06 -15.28 38.46
CA LYS A 493 4.50 -15.30 39.87
C LYS A 493 4.76 -13.87 40.36
N PRO A 494 4.55 -13.54 41.65
CA PRO A 494 4.75 -12.19 42.22
C PRO A 494 6.21 -11.69 42.24
N SER A 495 7.16 -12.35 41.57
CA SER A 495 8.58 -12.00 41.55
C SER A 495 8.90 -10.89 40.52
N LEU A 496 8.25 -9.73 40.62
CA LEU A 496 8.65 -8.51 39.89
C LEU A 496 10.03 -7.99 40.34
N SER A 497 10.47 -8.35 41.55
CA SER A 497 11.77 -7.94 42.12
C SER A 497 13.00 -8.49 41.39
N GLN A 498 12.87 -9.54 40.58
CA GLN A 498 13.98 -10.07 39.79
C GLN A 498 14.29 -9.27 38.51
N TRP A 499 13.36 -8.42 38.04
CA TRP A 499 13.55 -7.58 36.85
C TRP A 499 14.48 -6.39 37.11
N TYR A 500 14.55 -5.92 38.36
CA TYR A 500 15.23 -4.70 38.77
C TYR A 500 16.74 -4.91 39.01
N ARG A 501 17.49 -5.36 37.98
CA ARG A 501 18.97 -5.38 38.00
C ARG A 501 19.51 -4.42 36.94
N ARG A 502 20.34 -3.45 37.34
CA ARG A 502 20.92 -2.36 36.50
C ARG A 502 21.46 -2.82 35.12
N GLY A 503 22.04 -4.01 35.00
CA GLY A 503 22.54 -4.54 33.72
C GLY A 503 21.46 -5.01 32.73
N ARG A 504 20.24 -5.32 33.19
CA ARG A 504 19.10 -5.66 32.33
C ARG A 504 18.43 -4.41 31.75
N LEU A 505 18.41 -3.31 32.50
CA LEU A 505 17.84 -2.03 32.05
C LEU A 505 18.63 -1.42 30.89
N LEU A 506 19.97 -1.41 30.97
CA LEU A 506 20.82 -0.92 29.87
C LEU A 506 20.62 -1.74 28.60
N ARG A 507 20.57 -3.08 28.71
CA ARG A 507 20.31 -3.97 27.57
C ARG A 507 18.92 -3.76 26.98
N GLY A 508 17.90 -3.61 27.82
CA GLY A 508 16.54 -3.28 27.38
C GLY A 508 16.48 -1.94 26.65
N ALA A 509 17.14 -0.90 27.18
CA ALA A 509 17.23 0.40 26.53
C ALA A 509 17.92 0.33 25.15
N LEU A 510 19.01 -0.43 25.02
CA LEU A 510 19.68 -0.64 23.74
C LEU A 510 18.79 -1.37 22.72
N VAL A 511 17.98 -2.34 23.15
CA VAL A 511 17.01 -3.01 22.28
C VAL A 511 15.91 -2.04 21.84
N ILE A 512 15.38 -1.21 22.74
CA ILE A 512 14.38 -0.18 22.38
C ILE A 512 14.97 0.78 21.36
N VAL A 513 16.17 1.33 21.61
CA VAL A 513 16.85 2.22 20.66
C VAL A 513 17.06 1.53 19.31
N ALA A 514 17.42 0.24 19.33
CA ALA A 514 17.58 -0.51 18.10
C ALA A 514 16.27 -0.61 17.31
N LEU A 515 15.18 -0.98 17.97
CA LEU A 515 13.87 -1.14 17.32
C LEU A 515 13.27 0.20 16.87
N GLU A 516 13.39 1.25 17.66
CA GLU A 516 12.98 2.60 17.27
C GLU A 516 13.79 3.11 16.06
N SER A 517 15.09 2.80 16.00
CA SER A 517 15.87 3.12 14.79
C SER A 517 15.37 2.34 13.56
N MET A 518 14.93 1.09 13.73
CA MET A 518 14.33 0.32 12.64
C MET A 518 12.98 0.92 12.19
N VAL A 519 12.17 1.45 13.11
CA VAL A 519 10.95 2.21 12.79
C VAL A 519 11.29 3.44 11.94
N ILE A 520 12.32 4.20 12.32
CA ILE A 520 12.80 5.34 11.52
C ILE A 520 13.27 4.87 10.12
N GLY A 521 13.81 3.65 10.01
CA GLY A 521 14.22 3.03 8.74
C GLY A 521 13.10 2.82 7.73
N TYR A 522 11.82 2.76 8.16
CA TYR A 522 10.66 2.74 7.25
C TYR A 522 10.47 4.07 6.52
N THR A 523 10.85 5.18 7.14
CA THR A 523 10.79 6.52 6.55
C THR A 523 12.10 6.88 5.86
N TYR A 524 13.24 6.50 6.44
CA TYR A 524 14.57 6.86 5.95
C TYR A 524 15.43 5.60 5.72
N ARG A 525 15.46 5.12 4.47
CA ARG A 525 16.18 3.88 4.10
C ARG A 525 17.68 3.91 4.40
N VAL A 526 18.30 5.10 4.52
CA VAL A 526 19.70 5.27 4.96
C VAL A 526 20.01 4.61 6.31
N ILE A 527 19.01 4.47 7.19
CA ILE A 527 19.19 3.81 8.48
C ILE A 527 19.65 2.35 8.32
N TRP A 528 19.15 1.64 7.31
CA TRP A 528 19.58 0.26 7.04
C TRP A 528 21.07 0.17 6.67
N SER A 529 21.57 1.15 5.92
CA SER A 529 23.01 1.27 5.58
C SER A 529 23.86 1.56 6.81
N ILE A 530 23.39 2.42 7.72
CA ILE A 530 24.06 2.68 9.01
C ILE A 530 24.16 1.38 9.82
N TRP A 531 23.08 0.61 9.90
CA TRP A 531 23.09 -0.69 10.58
C TRP A 531 24.08 -1.68 9.98
N PHE A 532 24.19 -1.75 8.65
CA PHE A 532 25.21 -2.58 7.99
C PHE A 532 26.64 -2.20 8.39
N VAL A 533 26.93 -0.90 8.54
CA VAL A 533 28.24 -0.44 9.03
C VAL A 533 28.45 -0.86 10.48
N ILE A 534 27.45 -0.66 11.35
CA ILE A 534 27.53 -1.02 12.78
C ILE A 534 27.74 -2.53 12.95
N ILE A 535 26.93 -3.35 12.29
CA ILE A 535 26.99 -4.82 12.35
C ILE A 535 28.27 -5.35 11.68
N GLY A 536 28.67 -4.76 10.56
CA GLY A 536 29.85 -5.17 9.80
C GLY A 536 31.16 -4.87 10.52
N THR A 537 31.30 -3.69 11.13
CA THR A 537 32.59 -3.17 11.62
C THR A 537 32.65 -3.05 13.14
N VAL A 538 31.64 -2.46 13.78
CA VAL A 538 31.65 -2.17 15.21
C VAL A 538 31.46 -3.44 16.03
N TRP A 539 30.52 -4.30 15.64
CA TRP A 539 30.26 -5.54 16.38
C TRP A 539 31.50 -6.46 16.49
N PRO A 540 32.20 -6.83 15.40
CA PRO A 540 33.42 -7.62 15.51
C PRO A 540 34.52 -6.92 16.29
N ALA A 541 34.71 -5.60 16.11
CA ALA A 541 35.74 -4.85 16.81
C ALA A 541 35.53 -4.81 18.34
N VAL A 542 34.28 -4.76 18.79
CA VAL A 542 33.94 -4.66 20.22
C VAL A 542 33.75 -6.03 20.87
N SER A 543 33.20 -7.00 20.13
CA SER A 543 32.76 -8.29 20.72
C SER A 543 33.78 -9.42 20.54
N PHE A 544 34.69 -9.33 19.56
CA PHE A 544 35.59 -10.44 19.23
C PHE A 544 36.96 -10.23 19.88
N PRO A 545 37.52 -11.23 20.57
CA PRO A 545 38.88 -11.17 21.07
C PRO A 545 39.90 -11.06 19.93
N TRP A 546 41.00 -10.35 20.16
CA TRP A 546 42.09 -10.20 19.17
C TRP A 546 42.60 -11.53 18.61
N THR A 547 42.65 -12.57 19.43
CA THR A 547 43.06 -13.93 19.02
C THR A 547 42.11 -14.56 18.00
N LEU A 548 40.81 -14.31 18.13
CA LEU A 548 39.82 -14.80 17.18
C LEU A 548 39.91 -14.00 15.86
N LEU A 549 40.03 -12.67 15.96
CA LEU A 549 40.21 -11.79 14.80
C LEU A 549 41.47 -12.16 14.00
N SER A 550 42.58 -12.48 14.68
CA SER A 550 43.83 -12.88 14.01
C SER A 550 43.77 -14.27 13.38
N THR A 551 43.01 -15.19 13.97
CA THR A 551 42.86 -16.57 13.47
C THR A 551 41.92 -16.63 12.26
N HIS A 552 40.84 -15.86 12.28
CA HIS A 552 39.80 -15.87 11.26
C HIS A 552 39.83 -14.64 10.34
N ARG A 553 41.01 -14.08 10.05
CA ARG A 553 41.18 -12.84 9.24
C ARG A 553 40.40 -12.83 7.93
N ARG A 554 40.40 -13.97 7.20
CA ARG A 554 39.67 -14.08 5.92
C ARG A 554 38.16 -14.00 6.09
N LEU A 555 37.63 -14.63 7.13
CA LEU A 555 36.19 -14.62 7.44
C LEU A 555 35.74 -13.21 7.85
N VAL A 556 36.49 -12.57 8.76
CA VAL A 556 36.20 -11.20 9.22
C VAL A 556 36.31 -10.21 8.06
N PHE A 557 37.33 -10.32 7.22
CA PHE A 557 37.46 -9.49 6.03
C PHE A 557 36.29 -9.67 5.06
N ALA A 558 35.92 -10.92 4.76
CA ALA A 558 34.76 -11.21 3.90
C ALA A 558 33.45 -10.65 4.49
N TRP A 559 33.23 -10.80 5.79
CA TRP A 559 32.08 -10.23 6.50
C TRP A 559 32.01 -8.70 6.36
N VAL A 560 33.10 -8.01 6.69
CA VAL A 560 33.17 -6.54 6.59
C VAL A 560 32.89 -6.08 5.17
N VAL A 561 33.53 -6.70 4.17
CA VAL A 561 33.33 -6.34 2.75
C VAL A 561 31.89 -6.58 2.33
N CYS A 562 31.30 -7.73 2.67
CA CYS A 562 29.89 -8.02 2.33
C CYS A 562 28.93 -7.03 3.01
N CYS A 563 29.14 -6.67 4.28
CA CYS A 563 28.33 -5.66 4.95
C CYS A 563 28.48 -4.27 4.30
N LEU A 564 29.71 -3.86 3.93
CA LEU A 564 29.95 -2.59 3.25
C LEU A 564 29.34 -2.55 1.84
N VAL A 565 29.41 -3.63 1.07
CA VAL A 565 28.70 -3.71 -0.22
C VAL A 565 27.19 -3.66 0.01
N SER A 566 26.69 -4.26 1.10
CA SER A 566 25.26 -4.23 1.44
C SER A 566 24.74 -2.82 1.76
N THR A 567 25.60 -1.85 2.12
CA THR A 567 25.18 -0.46 2.38
C THR A 567 24.71 0.26 1.13
N VAL A 568 25.07 -0.22 -0.06
CA VAL A 568 24.72 0.42 -1.34
C VAL A 568 23.22 0.31 -1.59
N PHE A 569 22.62 -0.85 -1.32
CA PHE A 569 21.26 -1.12 -1.78
C PHE A 569 20.17 -0.24 -1.12
N PRO A 570 20.18 0.00 0.20
CA PRO A 570 19.20 0.92 0.80
C PRO A 570 19.38 2.39 0.37
N LEU A 571 20.51 2.74 -0.25
CA LEU A 571 20.79 4.08 -0.79
C LEU A 571 20.43 4.21 -2.28
N LEU A 572 20.05 3.12 -2.93
CA LEU A 572 19.58 3.18 -4.31
C LEU A 572 18.24 3.91 -4.37
N ASP A 573 18.06 4.70 -5.44
CA ASP A 573 16.81 5.43 -5.71
C ASP A 573 15.61 4.47 -5.66
N ASP A 574 14.47 4.96 -5.20
CA ASP A 574 13.23 4.19 -5.30
C ASP A 574 12.85 3.96 -6.76
N HIS A 575 13.19 4.89 -7.66
CA HIS A 575 12.85 4.88 -9.07
C HIS A 575 13.92 4.15 -9.89
N GLN A 576 13.66 2.89 -10.23
CA GLN A 576 14.59 2.06 -10.98
C GLN A 576 14.14 1.90 -12.43
N GLU A 577 15.02 2.26 -13.35
CA GLU A 577 14.88 1.90 -14.77
C GLU A 577 15.28 0.44 -14.99
N GLU A 578 14.59 -0.20 -15.93
CA GLU A 578 14.88 -1.56 -16.31
C GLU A 578 16.24 -1.64 -17.00
N SER A 579 17.08 -2.57 -16.56
CA SER A 579 18.45 -2.71 -17.04
C SER A 579 18.77 -4.17 -17.31
N ILE A 580 18.74 -4.53 -18.59
CA ILE A 580 19.15 -5.86 -19.05
C ILE A 580 20.56 -6.19 -18.56
N THR A 581 21.48 -5.23 -18.60
CA THR A 581 22.87 -5.43 -18.17
C THR A 581 22.98 -5.76 -16.68
N ALA A 582 22.24 -5.06 -15.82
CA ALA A 582 22.22 -5.36 -14.39
C ALA A 582 21.56 -6.71 -14.07
N ILE A 583 20.46 -7.06 -14.76
CA ILE A 583 19.78 -8.34 -14.62
C ILE A 583 20.73 -9.50 -15.01
N LEU A 584 21.39 -9.39 -16.16
CA LEU A 584 22.34 -10.39 -16.64
C LEU A 584 23.58 -10.47 -15.74
N ALA A 585 24.09 -9.35 -15.24
CA ALA A 585 25.18 -9.33 -14.27
C ALA A 585 24.79 -10.03 -12.95
N GLY A 586 23.57 -9.81 -12.46
CA GLY A 586 23.00 -10.54 -11.33
C GLY A 586 22.97 -12.06 -11.58
N ALA A 587 22.44 -12.50 -12.72
CA ALA A 587 22.40 -13.92 -13.09
C ALA A 587 23.81 -14.54 -13.20
N LEU A 588 24.78 -13.80 -13.72
CA LEU A 588 26.18 -14.22 -13.78
C LEU A 588 26.78 -14.36 -12.37
N LEU A 589 26.58 -13.38 -11.48
CA LEU A 589 27.09 -13.43 -10.11
C LEU A 589 26.46 -14.58 -9.31
N ILE A 590 25.16 -14.85 -9.48
CA ILE A 590 24.51 -16.03 -8.90
C ILE A 590 25.17 -17.31 -9.41
N SER A 591 25.46 -17.38 -10.71
CA SER A 591 26.10 -18.55 -11.32
C SER A 591 27.50 -18.79 -10.76
N VAL A 592 28.30 -17.73 -10.61
CA VAL A 592 29.64 -17.77 -10.01
C VAL A 592 29.57 -18.19 -8.54
N ALA A 593 28.62 -17.65 -7.77
CA ALA A 593 28.41 -18.05 -6.38
C ALA A 593 28.01 -19.53 -6.27
N GLY A 594 27.13 -20.00 -7.17
CA GLY A 594 26.71 -21.40 -7.27
C GLY A 594 27.88 -22.36 -7.51
N LEU A 595 28.72 -22.07 -8.51
CA LEU A 595 29.92 -22.86 -8.83
C LEU A 595 30.97 -22.82 -7.72
N SER A 596 31.12 -21.66 -7.06
CA SER A 596 32.04 -21.49 -5.94
C SER A 596 31.59 -22.32 -4.72
N GLY A 597 30.29 -22.31 -4.41
CA GLY A 597 29.70 -23.14 -3.35
C GLY A 597 29.84 -24.64 -3.60
N LEU A 598 29.71 -25.07 -4.86
CA LEU A 598 29.96 -26.47 -5.24
C LEU A 598 31.44 -26.87 -5.04
N ASN A 599 32.36 -25.92 -5.27
CA ASN A 599 33.80 -26.14 -5.10
C ASN A 599 34.24 -26.25 -3.63
N THR A 600 33.56 -25.61 -2.68
CA THR A 600 33.83 -25.77 -1.24
C THR A 600 33.39 -27.13 -0.71
N MET A 601 32.45 -27.81 -1.37
CA MET A 601 31.90 -29.12 -0.96
C MET A 601 32.71 -30.35 -1.45
N ARG A 602 34.00 -30.18 -1.73
CA ARG A 602 34.87 -31.25 -2.29
C ARG A 602 35.01 -32.49 -1.40
N GLN A 603 34.78 -32.34 -0.09
CA GLN A 603 34.97 -33.39 0.92
C GLN A 603 33.76 -34.33 1.08
N ILE A 604 32.64 -34.10 0.38
CA ILE A 604 31.43 -34.94 0.46
C ILE A 604 31.62 -36.25 -0.33
N GLY A 605 31.09 -37.36 0.21
CA GLY A 605 31.17 -38.70 -0.39
C GLY A 605 30.61 -38.81 -1.82
N GLY A 606 31.18 -39.72 -2.62
CA GLY A 606 31.02 -39.72 -4.09
C GLY A 606 29.59 -39.81 -4.65
N ARG A 607 28.67 -40.56 -4.00
CA ARG A 607 27.26 -40.66 -4.44
C ARG A 607 26.48 -39.36 -4.18
N GLU A 608 26.67 -38.76 -3.01
CA GLU A 608 25.99 -37.51 -2.64
C GLU A 608 26.55 -36.33 -3.42
N ARG A 609 27.88 -36.25 -3.58
CA ARG A 609 28.55 -35.26 -4.42
C ARG A 609 28.06 -35.29 -5.87
N ARG A 610 27.81 -36.49 -6.43
CA ARG A 610 27.23 -36.63 -7.78
C ARG A 610 25.82 -36.04 -7.86
N ARG A 611 24.96 -36.31 -6.87
CA ARG A 611 23.59 -35.75 -6.81
C ARG A 611 23.62 -34.22 -6.71
N ILE A 612 24.41 -33.68 -5.78
CA ILE A 612 24.56 -32.22 -5.59
C ILE A 612 25.01 -31.56 -6.90
N ARG A 613 26.01 -32.14 -7.57
CA ARG A 613 26.52 -31.63 -8.84
C ARG A 613 25.47 -31.65 -9.95
N THR A 614 24.74 -32.75 -10.11
CA THR A 614 23.67 -32.86 -11.11
C THR A 614 22.57 -31.82 -10.87
N VAL A 615 22.12 -31.68 -9.62
CA VAL A 615 21.13 -30.67 -9.23
C VAL A 615 21.65 -29.26 -9.51
N THR A 616 22.86 -28.96 -9.06
CA THR A 616 23.46 -27.62 -9.21
C THR A 616 23.56 -27.24 -10.68
N TYR A 617 24.07 -28.13 -11.54
CA TYR A 617 24.16 -27.84 -12.98
C TYR A 617 22.80 -27.70 -13.66
N TRP A 618 21.78 -28.46 -13.24
CA TRP A 618 20.42 -28.25 -13.73
C TRP A 618 19.91 -26.85 -13.31
N LEU A 619 20.03 -26.47 -12.03
CA LEU A 619 19.57 -25.15 -11.58
C LEU A 619 20.32 -24.00 -12.28
N LEU A 620 21.63 -24.15 -12.52
CA LEU A 620 22.41 -23.19 -13.31
C LEU A 620 21.97 -23.11 -14.77
N PHE A 621 21.64 -24.26 -15.39
CA PHE A 621 21.08 -24.27 -16.75
C PHE A 621 19.73 -23.53 -16.81
N GLN A 622 18.85 -23.76 -15.83
CA GLN A 622 17.55 -23.09 -15.73
C GLN A 622 17.71 -21.58 -15.53
N LEU A 623 18.68 -21.17 -14.71
CA LEU A 623 19.02 -19.76 -14.52
C LEU A 623 19.53 -19.12 -15.82
N ALA A 624 20.44 -19.77 -16.53
CA ALA A 624 20.97 -19.26 -17.81
C ALA A 624 19.89 -19.14 -18.88
N LEU A 625 19.01 -20.16 -18.99
CA LEU A 625 17.86 -20.13 -19.88
C LEU A 625 16.90 -18.98 -19.52
N SER A 626 16.60 -18.82 -18.23
CA SER A 626 15.73 -17.75 -17.72
C SER A 626 16.29 -16.36 -18.01
N ALA A 627 17.56 -16.12 -17.71
CA ALA A 627 18.23 -14.85 -17.99
C ALA A 627 18.22 -14.51 -19.48
N THR A 628 18.44 -15.50 -20.34
CA THR A 628 18.38 -15.34 -21.80
C THR A 628 16.97 -14.99 -22.27
N LEU A 629 15.95 -15.74 -21.82
CA LEU A 629 14.55 -15.50 -22.20
C LEU A 629 14.05 -14.15 -21.71
N VAL A 630 14.38 -13.75 -20.48
CA VAL A 630 14.06 -12.41 -19.96
C VAL A 630 14.69 -11.34 -20.83
N GLY A 631 15.99 -11.46 -21.16
CA GLY A 631 16.66 -10.51 -22.05
C GLY A 631 16.04 -10.44 -23.45
N LEU A 632 15.59 -11.58 -23.99
CA LEU A 632 14.87 -11.62 -25.27
C LEU A 632 13.50 -10.96 -25.16
N ILE A 633 12.71 -11.26 -24.12
CA ILE A 633 11.37 -10.66 -23.92
C ILE A 633 11.50 -9.15 -23.77
N ILE A 634 12.41 -8.66 -22.94
CA ILE A 634 12.63 -7.22 -22.77
C ILE A 634 12.93 -6.57 -24.12
N ARG A 635 13.82 -7.15 -24.92
CA ARG A 635 14.09 -6.63 -26.27
C ARG A 635 12.87 -6.65 -27.19
N HIS A 636 12.02 -7.67 -27.11
CA HIS A 636 10.78 -7.71 -27.90
C HIS A 636 9.81 -6.62 -27.46
N LEU A 637 9.69 -6.39 -26.14
CA LEU A 637 8.87 -5.32 -25.58
C LEU A 637 9.41 -3.94 -25.97
N GLU A 638 10.72 -3.70 -25.85
CA GLU A 638 11.40 -2.46 -26.28
C GLU A 638 11.22 -2.20 -27.78
N THR A 639 11.30 -3.25 -28.61
CA THR A 639 11.12 -3.14 -30.07
C THR A 639 9.66 -3.22 -30.52
N LYS A 640 8.71 -3.34 -29.59
CA LYS A 640 7.27 -3.50 -29.86
C LYS A 640 6.95 -4.65 -30.82
N THR A 641 7.71 -5.72 -30.74
CA THR A 641 7.49 -6.94 -31.53
C THR A 641 6.72 -7.98 -30.71
N HIS A 642 5.94 -8.81 -31.40
CA HIS A 642 5.13 -9.84 -30.75
C HIS A 642 6.00 -10.80 -29.93
N VAL A 643 5.74 -10.88 -28.62
CA VAL A 643 6.42 -11.83 -27.71
C VAL A 643 5.84 -13.25 -27.92
N PRO A 644 6.64 -14.22 -28.39
CA PRO A 644 6.15 -15.58 -28.58
C PRO A 644 5.66 -16.21 -27.26
N SER A 645 4.45 -16.77 -27.25
CA SER A 645 3.79 -17.30 -26.05
C SER A 645 4.60 -18.41 -25.36
N TYR A 646 5.38 -19.19 -26.11
CA TYR A 646 6.20 -20.27 -25.58
C TYR A 646 7.38 -19.78 -24.71
N TYR A 647 7.84 -18.52 -24.86
CA TYR A 647 8.84 -17.95 -23.94
C TYR A 647 8.30 -17.90 -22.50
N ARG A 648 7.00 -17.59 -22.36
CA ARG A 648 6.32 -17.54 -21.05
C ARG A 648 6.01 -18.93 -20.49
N SER A 649 5.80 -19.92 -21.36
CA SER A 649 5.59 -21.32 -20.93
C SER A 649 6.80 -21.92 -20.21
N VAL A 650 8.02 -21.41 -20.46
CA VAL A 650 9.22 -21.84 -19.72
C VAL A 650 9.18 -21.34 -18.27
N ALA A 651 8.58 -20.18 -18.00
CA ALA A 651 8.49 -19.62 -16.67
C ALA A 651 7.67 -20.50 -15.70
N SER A 652 6.71 -21.28 -16.20
CA SER A 652 5.94 -22.22 -15.37
C SER A 652 6.75 -23.41 -14.87
N THR A 653 7.85 -23.77 -15.56
CA THR A 653 8.75 -24.87 -15.14
C THR A 653 9.68 -24.50 -13.98
N ILE A 654 9.66 -23.24 -13.56
CA ILE A 654 10.52 -22.66 -12.53
C ILE A 654 10.06 -23.01 -11.10
N VAL A 655 8.85 -23.59 -10.93
CA VAL A 655 8.33 -24.04 -9.62
C VAL A 655 9.03 -25.32 -9.11
N THR A 656 9.64 -26.09 -10.02
CA THR A 656 10.30 -27.38 -9.77
C THR A 656 11.43 -27.41 -8.69
N PRO A 657 12.21 -26.33 -8.42
CA PRO A 657 13.33 -26.35 -7.47
C PRO A 657 12.96 -26.51 -5.99
N LEU A 658 11.70 -26.27 -5.58
CA LEU A 658 11.29 -26.36 -4.16
C LEU A 658 11.36 -27.79 -3.59
N VAL A 659 11.30 -28.81 -4.44
CA VAL A 659 11.33 -30.22 -4.02
C VAL A 659 12.77 -30.75 -3.88
N VAL A 660 13.73 -30.13 -4.56
CA VAL A 660 15.10 -30.66 -4.72
C VAL A 660 15.96 -30.60 -3.44
N PRO A 661 15.90 -29.54 -2.59
CA PRO A 661 16.65 -29.50 -1.33
C PRO A 661 16.33 -30.67 -0.38
N LEU A 662 15.10 -31.20 -0.41
CA LEU A 662 14.67 -32.33 0.42
C LEU A 662 15.40 -33.64 0.09
N MET A 663 16.06 -33.72 -1.07
CA MET A 663 16.77 -34.92 -1.54
C MET A 663 18.25 -34.98 -1.11
N LEU A 664 18.78 -33.92 -0.49
CA LEU A 664 20.18 -33.80 -0.07
C LEU A 664 20.32 -34.02 1.45
N ARG A 665 21.47 -34.49 1.95
CA ARG A 665 21.68 -34.70 3.40
C ARG A 665 22.53 -33.61 4.02
N ASP A 666 23.55 -33.14 3.30
CA ASP A 666 24.43 -32.07 3.78
C ASP A 666 23.70 -30.70 3.90
N PRO A 667 23.72 -30.03 5.07
CA PRO A 667 23.06 -28.74 5.28
C PRO A 667 23.55 -27.61 4.37
N LEU A 668 24.85 -27.53 4.08
CA LEU A 668 25.40 -26.49 3.21
C LEU A 668 24.96 -26.70 1.76
N SER A 669 24.89 -27.95 1.32
CA SER A 669 24.38 -28.34 0.00
C SER A 669 22.91 -27.97 -0.16
N ARG A 670 22.10 -28.13 0.90
CA ARG A 670 20.70 -27.67 0.92
C ARG A 670 20.59 -26.17 0.77
N LEU A 671 21.34 -25.40 1.56
CA LEU A 671 21.37 -23.94 1.47
C LEU A 671 21.74 -23.47 0.05
N LEU A 672 22.76 -24.07 -0.55
CA LEU A 672 23.18 -23.79 -1.94
C LEU A 672 22.06 -24.08 -2.96
N THR A 673 21.36 -25.21 -2.81
CA THR A 673 20.25 -25.54 -3.71
C THR A 673 19.01 -24.69 -3.51
N VAL A 674 18.74 -24.20 -2.30
CA VAL A 674 17.66 -23.23 -2.05
C VAL A 674 18.00 -21.89 -2.71
N PHE A 675 19.24 -21.42 -2.53
CA PHE A 675 19.76 -20.22 -3.19
C PHE A 675 19.61 -20.29 -4.72
N LEU A 676 20.07 -21.37 -5.34
CA LEU A 676 19.94 -21.55 -6.79
C LEU A 676 18.50 -21.84 -7.24
N GLY A 677 17.68 -22.44 -6.37
CA GLY A 677 16.30 -22.79 -6.68
C GLY A 677 15.40 -21.58 -6.84
N PHE A 678 15.58 -20.55 -6.02
CA PHE A 678 14.85 -19.29 -6.16
C PHE A 678 15.47 -18.35 -7.19
N ALA A 679 16.73 -18.55 -7.59
CA ALA A 679 17.44 -17.65 -8.50
C ALA A 679 16.75 -17.43 -9.85
N ALA A 680 16.34 -18.51 -10.52
CA ALA A 680 15.69 -18.41 -11.83
C ALA A 680 14.39 -17.58 -11.73
N PHE A 681 13.54 -17.89 -10.74
CA PHE A 681 12.32 -17.14 -10.47
C PHE A 681 12.59 -15.67 -10.16
N PHE A 682 13.57 -15.41 -9.32
CA PHE A 682 13.91 -14.05 -8.90
C PHE A 682 14.40 -13.19 -10.08
N ILE A 683 15.13 -13.77 -11.04
CA ILE A 683 15.55 -13.08 -12.26
C ILE A 683 14.37 -12.72 -13.17
N TRP A 684 13.34 -13.56 -13.28
CA TRP A 684 12.13 -13.23 -14.05
C TRP A 684 11.43 -11.97 -13.55
N LEU A 685 11.48 -11.74 -12.24
CA LEU A 685 10.86 -10.60 -11.60
C LEU A 685 11.84 -9.46 -11.31
N ALA A 686 13.09 -9.55 -11.79
CA ALA A 686 14.12 -8.54 -11.57
C ALA A 686 14.05 -7.39 -12.57
N ILE A 687 14.22 -6.15 -12.12
CA ILE A 687 14.29 -4.93 -12.97
C ILE A 687 15.74 -4.48 -13.18
N ARG A 688 16.54 -4.53 -12.11
CA ARG A 688 17.91 -3.99 -12.12
C ARG A 688 18.85 -4.75 -11.19
N ALA A 689 19.23 -4.15 -10.06
CA ALA A 689 20.28 -4.65 -9.16
C ALA A 689 19.81 -5.76 -8.21
N GLU A 690 18.54 -6.15 -8.29
CA GLU A 690 17.91 -7.11 -7.37
C GLU A 690 18.64 -8.46 -7.38
N GLY A 691 19.03 -8.97 -8.55
CA GLY A 691 19.83 -10.20 -8.64
C GLY A 691 21.19 -10.09 -7.92
N ILE A 692 21.80 -8.90 -7.94
CA ILE A 692 23.06 -8.62 -7.22
C ILE A 692 22.80 -8.54 -5.71
N PHE A 693 21.74 -7.85 -5.29
CA PHE A 693 21.27 -7.82 -3.90
C PHE A 693 21.05 -9.24 -3.37
N TYR A 694 20.37 -10.09 -4.13
CA TYR A 694 20.11 -11.48 -3.73
C TYR A 694 21.39 -12.26 -3.44
N VAL A 695 22.44 -12.09 -4.25
CA VAL A 695 23.76 -12.71 -4.02
C VAL A 695 24.40 -12.14 -2.76
N VAL A 696 24.51 -10.81 -2.66
CA VAL A 696 25.21 -10.16 -1.54
C VAL A 696 24.50 -10.45 -0.21
N TYR A 697 23.17 -10.35 -0.18
CA TYR A 697 22.35 -10.66 0.98
C TYR A 697 22.51 -12.13 1.41
N SER A 698 22.46 -13.08 0.46
CA SER A 698 22.65 -14.50 0.76
C SER A 698 24.05 -14.79 1.31
N LEU A 699 25.09 -14.17 0.76
CA LEU A 699 26.46 -14.28 1.25
C LEU A 699 26.62 -13.65 2.64
N THR A 700 26.03 -12.49 2.88
CA THR A 700 26.04 -11.84 4.20
C THR A 700 25.38 -12.75 5.24
N LEU A 701 24.22 -13.34 4.95
CA LEU A 701 23.57 -14.28 5.87
C LEU A 701 24.41 -15.53 6.12
N PHE A 702 25.04 -16.09 5.10
CA PHE A 702 25.96 -17.23 5.27
C PHE A 702 27.16 -16.84 6.17
N LEU A 703 27.77 -15.69 5.93
CA LEU A 703 28.88 -15.18 6.72
C LEU A 703 28.46 -14.86 8.16
N TRP A 704 27.23 -14.41 8.38
CA TRP A 704 26.67 -14.23 9.72
C TRP A 704 26.66 -15.55 10.48
N VAL A 705 26.22 -16.65 9.84
CA VAL A 705 26.24 -17.99 10.45
C VAL A 705 27.65 -18.42 10.82
N GLU A 706 28.62 -18.24 9.91
CA GLU A 706 30.02 -18.62 10.14
C GLU A 706 30.68 -17.75 11.22
N MET A 707 30.39 -16.44 11.27
CA MET A 707 30.88 -15.53 12.32
C MET A 707 30.36 -15.92 13.70
N GLU A 708 29.07 -16.19 13.84
CA GLU A 708 28.47 -16.64 15.10
C GLU A 708 29.00 -18.02 15.51
N SER A 709 29.20 -18.93 14.55
CA SER A 709 29.79 -20.26 14.81
C SER A 709 31.25 -20.17 15.28
N ALA A 710 32.05 -19.27 14.68
CA ALA A 710 33.43 -19.01 15.09
C ALA A 710 33.50 -18.41 16.49
N LEU A 711 32.62 -17.46 16.81
CA LEU A 711 32.53 -16.88 18.14
C LEU A 711 32.16 -17.94 19.19
N ARG A 712 31.14 -18.75 18.90
CA ARG A 712 30.67 -19.80 19.82
C ARG A 712 31.72 -20.87 20.07
N SER A 713 32.40 -21.33 19.03
CA SER A 713 33.46 -22.34 19.17
C SER A 713 34.63 -21.82 20.01
N PHE A 714 35.04 -20.56 19.81
CA PHE A 714 36.07 -19.94 20.65
C PHE A 714 35.63 -19.80 22.12
N GLN A 715 34.38 -19.43 22.37
CA GLN A 715 33.82 -19.38 23.73
C GLN A 715 33.85 -20.76 24.39
N LEU A 716 33.39 -21.80 23.70
CA LEU A 716 33.38 -23.18 24.20
C LEU A 716 34.80 -23.69 24.51
N GLN A 717 35.79 -23.42 23.66
CA GLN A 717 37.19 -23.77 23.92
C GLN A 717 37.74 -23.08 25.17
N ARG A 718 37.42 -21.79 25.38
CA ARG A 718 37.78 -21.08 26.62
C ARG A 718 37.07 -21.64 27.85
N GLU A 719 35.81 -22.06 27.70
CA GLU A 719 35.02 -22.65 28.79
C GLU A 719 35.60 -24.01 29.22
N GLU A 720 36.01 -24.85 28.27
CA GLU A 720 36.63 -26.16 28.51
C GLU A 720 37.96 -26.02 29.27
N VAL A 721 38.80 -25.05 28.87
CA VAL A 721 40.07 -24.71 29.55
C VAL A 721 39.85 -24.11 30.95
N ALA A 722 38.75 -23.39 31.18
CA ALA A 722 38.42 -22.79 32.48
C ALA A 722 37.78 -23.79 33.47
N THR A 723 37.17 -24.89 33.00
CA THR A 723 36.48 -25.85 33.87
C THR A 723 37.37 -26.71 34.78
N THR A 724 38.69 -26.68 34.58
CA THR A 724 39.69 -27.39 35.40
C THR A 724 40.00 -26.70 36.73
N ASN A 725 39.58 -25.44 36.94
CA ASN A 725 39.72 -24.70 38.21
C ASN A 725 38.36 -24.11 38.62
N ARG A 726 37.65 -24.67 39.61
CA ARG A 726 36.27 -24.22 39.94
C ARG A 726 36.12 -23.48 41.28
N SER A 727 35.42 -22.34 41.20
CA SER A 727 34.58 -21.74 42.26
C SER A 727 33.20 -21.35 41.67
N HIS A 728 32.16 -21.27 42.52
CA HIS A 728 30.74 -21.07 42.14
C HIS A 728 30.43 -19.73 41.42
N THR A 729 31.29 -18.72 41.52
CA THR A 729 31.08 -17.38 40.94
C THR A 729 31.14 -17.37 39.40
N GLN A 730 31.90 -18.27 38.77
CA GLN A 730 32.02 -18.34 37.31
C GLN A 730 30.77 -18.91 36.62
N ALA A 731 29.94 -19.69 37.30
CA ALA A 731 28.70 -20.25 36.72
C ALA A 731 27.67 -19.15 36.40
N HIS A 732 27.60 -18.10 37.23
CA HIS A 732 26.72 -16.95 37.01
C HIS A 732 27.16 -16.03 35.86
N GLU A 733 28.46 -15.91 35.59
CA GLU A 733 28.97 -15.18 34.42
C GLU A 733 28.70 -15.92 33.10
N ARG A 734 28.79 -17.26 33.10
CA ARG A 734 28.49 -18.12 31.93
C ARG A 734 27.04 -17.97 31.46
N LEU A 735 26.09 -18.00 32.40
CA LEU A 735 24.68 -17.72 32.10
C LEU A 735 24.48 -16.32 31.52
N ARG A 736 25.16 -15.29 32.04
CA ARG A 736 25.05 -13.89 31.55
C ARG A 736 25.60 -13.65 30.14
N HIS A 737 26.62 -14.40 29.72
CA HIS A 737 27.21 -14.33 28.38
C HIS A 737 26.31 -15.00 27.33
N SER A 738 25.87 -16.24 27.59
CA SER A 738 24.88 -16.96 26.76
C SER A 738 23.59 -16.16 26.54
N GLN A 739 23.19 -15.37 27.54
CA GLN A 739 22.03 -14.48 27.50
C GLN A 739 22.18 -13.26 26.60
N ALA A 740 23.38 -12.67 26.53
CA ALA A 740 23.63 -11.49 25.69
C ALA A 740 23.71 -11.85 24.21
N ASP A 741 24.30 -13.01 23.90
CA ASP A 741 24.43 -13.51 22.54
C ASP A 741 23.06 -13.82 21.90
N ASN A 742 22.12 -14.41 22.65
CA ASN A 742 20.77 -14.68 22.16
C ASN A 742 19.96 -13.41 21.79
N ILE A 743 20.10 -12.32 22.56
CA ILE A 743 19.42 -11.05 22.26
C ILE A 743 20.03 -10.40 21.03
N ARG A 744 21.36 -10.38 20.90
CA ARG A 744 22.03 -9.85 19.70
C ARG A 744 21.58 -10.59 18.45
N ILE A 745 21.62 -11.93 18.48
CA ILE A 745 21.24 -12.77 17.34
C ILE A 745 19.79 -12.48 16.93
N ALA A 746 18.88 -12.27 17.88
CA ALA A 746 17.51 -11.87 17.59
C ALA A 746 17.41 -10.48 16.94
N VAL A 747 18.13 -9.46 17.45
CA VAL A 747 18.17 -8.12 16.84
C VAL A 747 18.75 -8.17 15.42
N PHE A 748 19.78 -8.98 15.17
CA PHE A 748 20.35 -9.15 13.83
C PHE A 748 19.37 -9.87 12.90
N PHE A 749 18.68 -10.91 13.39
CA PHE A 749 17.62 -11.57 12.63
C PHE A 749 16.52 -10.58 12.22
N LEU A 750 16.09 -9.71 13.14
CA LEU A 750 15.09 -8.68 12.85
C LEU A 750 15.61 -7.67 11.84
N PHE A 751 16.83 -7.17 12.00
CA PHE A 751 17.48 -6.31 11.02
C PHE A 751 17.48 -6.95 9.63
N PHE A 752 17.95 -8.20 9.51
CA PHE A 752 17.99 -8.90 8.22
C PHE A 752 16.60 -9.16 7.65
N SER A 753 15.60 -9.44 8.50
CA SER A 753 14.20 -9.51 8.08
C SER A 753 13.74 -8.19 7.45
N GLN A 754 14.06 -7.04 8.04
CA GLN A 754 13.72 -5.75 7.44
C GLN A 754 14.45 -5.52 6.11
N VAL A 755 15.74 -5.84 6.05
CA VAL A 755 16.53 -5.69 4.82
C VAL A 755 16.07 -6.64 3.72
N ALA A 756 15.55 -7.84 4.04
CA ALA A 756 14.98 -8.75 3.05
C ALA A 756 13.86 -8.10 2.23
N PHE A 757 13.12 -7.17 2.84
CA PHE A 757 12.06 -6.40 2.19
C PHE A 757 12.59 -5.11 1.53
N PHE A 758 13.35 -4.27 2.26
CA PHE A 758 13.79 -2.96 1.76
C PHE A 758 15.03 -3.00 0.86
N GLY A 759 15.86 -4.03 0.97
CA GLY A 759 17.19 -4.09 0.37
C GLY A 759 17.20 -4.33 -1.13
N ALA A 760 16.10 -4.76 -1.75
CA ALA A 760 16.01 -4.90 -3.20
C ALA A 760 15.56 -3.61 -3.91
N GLY A 761 15.18 -2.56 -3.18
CA GLY A 761 14.42 -1.42 -3.69
C GLY A 761 12.92 -1.67 -3.61
N ASN A 762 12.10 -0.88 -4.32
CA ASN A 762 10.65 -1.03 -4.27
C ASN A 762 10.22 -2.38 -4.90
N ALA A 763 9.71 -3.32 -4.09
CA ALA A 763 9.43 -4.68 -4.55
C ALA A 763 8.16 -4.82 -5.41
N PHE A 764 7.35 -3.76 -5.51
CA PHE A 764 5.98 -3.78 -6.06
C PHE A 764 5.87 -3.30 -7.52
N TYR A 765 6.97 -3.17 -8.24
CA TYR A 765 6.91 -2.85 -9.66
C TYR A 765 6.14 -3.91 -10.47
N LEU A 766 5.16 -3.46 -11.26
CA LEU A 766 4.38 -4.32 -12.15
C LEU A 766 5.14 -4.68 -13.46
N ALA A 767 6.10 -3.86 -13.89
CA ALA A 767 6.84 -4.05 -15.15
C ALA A 767 7.41 -5.48 -15.35
N PRO A 768 8.09 -6.11 -14.37
CA PRO A 768 8.56 -7.49 -14.50
C PRO A 768 7.44 -8.52 -14.58
N VAL A 769 6.30 -8.22 -13.95
CA VAL A 769 5.15 -9.12 -13.92
C VAL A 769 4.50 -9.20 -15.30
N TYR A 770 4.43 -8.08 -16.04
CA TYR A 770 3.91 -8.07 -17.42
C TYR A 770 4.68 -8.96 -18.41
N ARG A 771 5.95 -9.30 -18.11
CA ARG A 771 6.72 -10.29 -18.88
C ARG A 771 6.05 -11.66 -18.86
N LEU A 772 5.44 -12.02 -17.73
CA LEU A 772 4.77 -13.29 -17.47
C LEU A 772 3.26 -13.22 -17.71
N VAL A 773 2.63 -12.13 -17.26
CA VAL A 773 1.19 -11.93 -17.21
C VAL A 773 0.87 -10.59 -17.87
N PRO A 774 0.74 -10.55 -19.21
CA PRO A 774 0.61 -9.30 -19.97
C PRO A 774 -0.72 -8.58 -19.76
N VAL A 775 -1.78 -9.35 -19.49
CA VAL A 775 -3.13 -8.83 -19.18
C VAL A 775 -3.26 -8.76 -17.67
N PHE A 776 -3.75 -7.63 -17.16
CA PHE A 776 -3.91 -7.44 -15.72
C PHE A 776 -4.75 -8.56 -15.10
N LYS A 777 -4.14 -9.29 -14.15
CA LYS A 777 -4.80 -10.36 -13.39
C LYS A 777 -4.40 -10.21 -11.93
N TYR A 778 -5.21 -9.48 -11.18
CA TYR A 778 -4.94 -9.09 -9.80
C TYR A 778 -4.38 -10.24 -8.93
N ASP A 779 -5.08 -11.38 -8.87
CA ASP A 779 -4.68 -12.51 -8.02
C ASP A 779 -3.31 -13.08 -8.40
N LEU A 780 -3.07 -13.27 -9.70
CA LEU A 780 -1.84 -13.89 -10.19
C LEU A 780 -0.64 -12.93 -10.07
N MET A 781 -0.85 -11.65 -10.40
CA MET A 781 0.18 -10.62 -10.31
C MET A 781 0.58 -10.38 -8.84
N THR A 782 -0.41 -10.30 -7.95
CA THR A 782 -0.18 -10.22 -6.50
C THR A 782 0.59 -11.42 -5.98
N ALA A 783 0.21 -12.64 -6.39
CA ALA A 783 0.93 -13.85 -6.01
C ALA A 783 2.40 -13.85 -6.48
N LEU A 784 2.67 -13.37 -7.70
CA LEU A 784 4.04 -13.25 -8.24
C LEU A 784 4.87 -12.23 -7.46
N LEU A 785 4.31 -11.06 -7.13
CA LEU A 785 4.98 -10.05 -6.32
C LEU A 785 5.25 -10.55 -4.89
N ILE A 786 4.28 -11.20 -4.26
CA ILE A 786 4.46 -11.84 -2.95
C ILE A 786 5.58 -12.88 -3.01
N LEU A 787 5.61 -13.71 -4.06
CA LEU A 787 6.64 -14.73 -4.23
C LEU A 787 8.03 -14.11 -4.47
N LYS A 788 8.12 -12.96 -5.12
CA LYS A 788 9.37 -12.17 -5.25
C LYS A 788 9.91 -11.78 -3.89
N ILE A 789 9.04 -11.20 -3.05
CA ILE A 789 9.37 -10.80 -1.68
C ILE A 789 9.78 -12.03 -0.86
N PHE A 790 9.15 -13.18 -1.08
CA PHE A 790 9.42 -14.39 -0.31
C PHE A 790 10.83 -14.98 -0.50
N ALA A 791 11.48 -14.77 -1.65
CA ALA A 791 12.77 -15.42 -1.95
C ALA A 791 13.93 -15.03 -0.99
N PRO A 792 14.21 -13.73 -0.70
CA PRO A 792 15.17 -13.35 0.34
C PRO A 792 14.82 -13.90 1.73
N TYR A 793 13.52 -13.94 2.08
CA TYR A 793 13.06 -14.49 3.36
C TYR A 793 13.34 -15.98 3.49
N MET A 794 13.23 -16.75 2.41
CA MET A 794 13.57 -18.18 2.41
C MET A 794 15.06 -18.42 2.68
N ILE A 795 15.93 -17.55 2.20
CA ILE A 795 17.36 -17.59 2.53
C ILE A 795 17.58 -17.23 4.00
N LEU A 796 16.89 -16.21 4.52
CA LEU A 796 16.93 -15.87 5.95
C LEU A 796 16.47 -17.04 6.83
N GLY A 797 15.36 -17.70 6.48
CA GLY A 797 14.81 -18.84 7.22
C GLY A 797 15.76 -20.05 7.22
N THR A 798 16.33 -20.40 6.07
CA THR A 798 17.30 -21.51 5.96
C THR A 798 18.63 -21.20 6.65
N ALA A 799 19.14 -19.97 6.54
CA ALA A 799 20.32 -19.51 7.29
C ALA A 799 20.07 -19.54 8.80
N SER A 800 18.88 -19.15 9.26
CA SER A 800 18.49 -19.19 10.68
C SER A 800 18.38 -20.62 11.22
N SER A 801 17.84 -21.55 10.45
CA SER A 801 17.85 -22.98 10.82
C SER A 801 19.26 -23.53 10.89
N LEU A 802 20.13 -23.18 9.93
CA LEU A 802 21.54 -23.55 9.96
C LEU A 802 22.26 -22.96 11.17
N LEU A 803 21.95 -21.71 11.54
CA LEU A 803 22.48 -21.05 12.72
C LEU A 803 22.08 -21.80 14.00
N ASN A 804 20.79 -22.11 14.18
CA ASN A 804 20.31 -22.91 15.31
C ASN A 804 21.10 -24.22 15.42
N ALA A 805 21.20 -24.92 14.30
CA ALA A 805 21.91 -26.19 14.16
C ALA A 805 23.40 -26.10 14.53
N ARG A 806 24.10 -25.03 14.14
CA ARG A 806 25.54 -24.84 14.41
C ARG A 806 25.81 -24.40 15.85
N LEU A 807 24.91 -23.61 16.43
CA LEU A 807 25.02 -23.14 17.81
C LEU A 807 24.53 -24.16 18.85
N GLY A 808 23.98 -25.30 18.42
CA GLY A 808 23.42 -26.32 19.31
C GLY A 808 22.09 -25.89 19.95
N LEU A 809 21.38 -24.96 19.29
CA LEU A 809 20.09 -24.45 19.75
C LEU A 809 18.95 -25.34 19.21
N PRO A 810 17.83 -25.49 19.97
CA PRO A 810 16.66 -26.19 19.46
C PRO A 810 16.12 -25.54 18.17
N PRO A 811 15.39 -26.30 17.34
CA PRO A 811 14.74 -25.77 16.15
C PRO A 811 13.90 -24.55 16.49
N PHE A 812 13.87 -23.60 15.57
CA PHE A 812 13.18 -22.32 15.73
C PHE A 812 13.73 -21.42 16.85
N ARG A 813 14.83 -21.70 17.57
CA ARG A 813 15.21 -20.86 18.72
C ARG A 813 15.46 -19.39 18.37
N VAL A 814 16.18 -19.10 17.28
CA VAL A 814 16.34 -17.71 16.80
C VAL A 814 14.98 -17.07 16.49
N LEU A 815 14.08 -17.82 15.84
CA LEU A 815 12.70 -17.39 15.58
C LEU A 815 11.90 -17.24 16.88
N LEU A 816 12.05 -18.13 17.87
CA LEU A 816 11.29 -18.18 19.13
C LEU A 816 11.79 -17.17 20.15
N VAL A 817 13.02 -16.69 20.02
CA VAL A 817 13.49 -15.50 20.73
C VAL A 817 13.02 -14.24 19.99
N SER A 818 12.75 -14.33 18.68
CA SER A 818 12.20 -13.26 17.85
C SER A 818 10.66 -13.27 17.62
N LEU A 819 9.93 -14.27 18.14
CA LEU A 819 8.47 -14.56 18.03
C LEU A 819 7.57 -14.13 19.20
N PRO A 820 8.06 -13.91 20.44
CA PRO A 820 7.38 -13.27 21.59
C PRO A 820 6.86 -11.86 21.34
N MET A 821 6.52 -11.63 20.10
CA MET A 821 6.87 -10.54 19.25
C MET A 821 5.83 -10.48 18.11
N HIS A 822 4.95 -11.50 17.89
CA HIS A 822 3.51 -11.41 17.50
C HIS A 822 2.88 -12.72 16.96
N ALA A 823 1.90 -13.31 17.65
CA ALA A 823 1.02 -14.33 17.07
C ALA A 823 -0.38 -14.33 17.70
N GLY A 824 -1.38 -13.94 16.90
CA GLY A 824 -2.80 -14.12 17.18
C GLY A 824 -3.38 -15.33 16.41
N THR A 825 -4.22 -16.08 17.13
CA THR A 825 -5.27 -17.02 16.71
C THR A 825 -4.93 -18.41 16.09
N ASP A 826 -5.05 -19.39 16.99
CA ASP A 826 -5.84 -20.63 16.99
C ASP A 826 -5.53 -21.89 16.15
N LYS A 827 -5.56 -23.00 16.91
CA LYS A 827 -5.60 -24.43 16.61
C LYS A 827 -4.42 -25.12 15.90
N GLY A 828 -3.51 -24.38 15.25
CA GLY A 828 -2.26 -24.96 14.72
C GLY A 828 -1.12 -25.15 15.72
N VAL A 829 -1.21 -24.49 16.88
CA VAL A 829 -0.07 -24.29 17.81
C VAL A 829 -0.02 -25.32 18.96
N LEU A 830 -0.99 -26.22 19.07
CA LEU A 830 -1.03 -27.21 20.17
C LEU A 830 0.13 -28.22 20.17
N ASN A 831 0.92 -28.29 19.08
CA ASN A 831 2.16 -29.09 19.03
C ASN A 831 3.45 -28.26 19.21
N LEU A 832 3.37 -26.94 19.41
CA LEU A 832 4.54 -26.09 19.69
C LEU A 832 4.91 -26.07 21.19
N CYS A 833 3.93 -26.31 22.08
CA CYS A 833 4.14 -26.31 23.52
C CYS A 833 5.09 -27.41 24.01
N THR A 834 5.22 -28.52 23.30
CA THR A 834 6.15 -29.62 23.63
C THR A 834 7.62 -29.32 23.27
N VAL A 835 7.90 -28.23 22.55
CA VAL A 835 9.29 -27.75 22.29
C VAL A 835 9.70 -26.67 23.31
N MET A 836 8.76 -26.10 24.06
CA MET A 836 8.99 -24.97 24.99
C MET A 836 9.53 -25.39 26.36
N GLU A 837 9.63 -26.68 26.67
CA GLU A 837 10.11 -27.18 27.98
C GLU A 837 11.62 -26.99 28.24
N ALA A 838 12.38 -26.44 27.28
CA ALA A 838 13.84 -26.27 27.40
C ALA A 838 14.34 -24.80 27.39
N ALA A 839 13.46 -23.81 27.61
CA ALA A 839 13.84 -22.39 27.57
C ALA A 839 14.22 -21.84 28.97
N ASP A 840 15.48 -21.42 29.13
CA ASP A 840 16.01 -20.72 30.32
C ASP A 840 15.34 -19.36 30.58
N ASP A 841 15.34 -18.92 31.86
CA ASP A 841 14.80 -17.70 32.52
C ASP A 841 14.98 -16.32 31.82
N THR A 842 15.58 -16.25 30.64
CA THR A 842 16.02 -15.01 29.98
C THR A 842 15.49 -14.76 28.59
N THR A 843 14.88 -15.76 27.97
CA THR A 843 13.97 -15.54 26.84
C THR A 843 12.78 -14.65 27.26
N ALA A 844 12.38 -14.73 28.54
CA ALA A 844 11.34 -13.89 29.16
C ALA A 844 11.58 -12.37 29.11
N ALA A 845 12.84 -11.91 29.04
CA ALA A 845 13.18 -10.48 29.08
C ALA A 845 13.28 -9.83 27.69
N ALA A 846 13.47 -10.62 26.63
CA ALA A 846 13.60 -10.14 25.24
C ALA A 846 12.27 -10.08 24.50
N GLY A 847 11.23 -10.72 25.03
CA GLY A 847 9.97 -10.86 24.33
C GLY A 847 9.15 -9.57 24.12
N PRO A 848 9.05 -8.63 25.08
CA PRO A 848 8.13 -7.50 24.95
C PRO A 848 8.36 -6.57 23.74
N TRP A 849 9.56 -6.58 23.17
CA TRP A 849 10.10 -5.43 22.46
C TRP A 849 9.64 -5.30 20.99
N LEU A 850 9.20 -6.36 20.31
CA LEU A 850 8.75 -6.22 18.90
C LEU A 850 7.32 -5.72 18.76
N THR A 851 6.53 -5.69 19.84
CA THR A 851 5.29 -4.91 19.81
C THR A 851 5.57 -3.43 19.65
N VAL A 852 6.77 -2.97 20.01
CA VAL A 852 7.16 -1.56 19.90
C VAL A 852 7.13 -1.11 18.45
N MET A 853 7.67 -1.86 17.46
CA MET A 853 7.69 -1.35 16.08
C MET A 853 6.27 -1.17 15.48
N PRO A 854 5.38 -2.20 15.44
CA PRO A 854 4.03 -2.04 14.94
C PRO A 854 3.19 -1.11 15.82
N LEU A 855 3.38 -1.09 17.15
CA LEU A 855 2.65 -0.19 18.04
C LEU A 855 3.06 1.28 17.83
N THR A 856 4.36 1.57 17.74
CA THR A 856 4.87 2.92 17.43
C THR A 856 4.35 3.37 16.07
N LEU A 857 4.40 2.50 15.05
CA LEU A 857 3.84 2.80 13.72
C LEU A 857 2.31 3.00 13.76
N PHE A 858 1.57 2.17 14.51
CA PHE A 858 0.13 2.30 14.71
C PHE A 858 -0.24 3.62 15.39
N LEU A 859 0.48 3.99 16.44
CA LEU A 859 0.26 5.25 17.18
C LEU A 859 0.63 6.47 16.34
N ASN A 860 1.51 6.33 15.34
CA ASN A 860 1.85 7.38 14.40
C ASN A 860 0.79 7.61 13.32
N ILE A 861 -0.16 6.69 13.12
CA ILE A 861 -1.24 6.84 12.13
C ILE A 861 -2.12 8.05 12.52
N THR A 862 -2.16 9.06 11.66
CA THR A 862 -3.03 10.23 11.78
C THR A 862 -4.12 10.19 10.72
N ASP A 863 -5.24 10.85 11.00
CA ASP A 863 -6.30 11.16 10.02
C ASP A 863 -6.19 12.62 9.53
N THR A 864 -5.18 13.35 10.00
CA THR A 864 -4.87 14.73 9.63
C THR A 864 -3.54 14.80 8.89
N GLY A 865 -3.38 15.85 8.06
CA GLY A 865 -2.22 16.05 7.18
C GLY A 865 -2.56 15.76 5.72
N SER A 866 -1.55 15.81 4.85
CA SER A 866 -1.72 15.43 3.45
C SER A 866 -2.06 13.94 3.36
N TRP A 867 -2.83 13.56 2.34
CA TRP A 867 -3.12 12.16 2.06
C TRP A 867 -1.84 11.34 1.94
N HIS A 868 -0.82 11.83 1.23
CA HIS A 868 0.52 11.24 1.21
C HIS A 868 1.01 10.81 2.59
N SER A 869 0.98 11.72 3.55
CA SER A 869 1.43 11.47 4.92
C SER A 869 0.57 10.40 5.61
N ILE A 870 -0.75 10.45 5.44
CA ILE A 870 -1.68 9.49 6.06
C ILE A 870 -1.44 8.08 5.49
N GLY A 871 -1.47 7.94 4.16
CA GLY A 871 -1.27 6.66 3.48
C GLY A 871 0.11 6.08 3.73
N HIS A 872 1.17 6.88 3.71
CA HIS A 872 2.53 6.41 4.00
C HIS A 872 2.63 5.79 5.40
N ARG A 873 2.05 6.42 6.43
CA ARG A 873 2.07 5.89 7.80
C ARG A 873 1.28 4.59 7.93
N LEU A 874 0.11 4.52 7.29
CA LEU A 874 -0.70 3.31 7.26
C LEU A 874 0.04 2.15 6.58
N SER A 875 0.64 2.40 5.42
CA SER A 875 1.44 1.42 4.67
C SER A 875 2.63 0.93 5.49
N CYS A 876 3.32 1.81 6.22
CA CYS A 876 4.42 1.41 7.10
C CYS A 876 3.95 0.46 8.21
N PHE A 877 2.83 0.77 8.86
CA PHE A 877 2.23 -0.10 9.89
C PHE A 877 1.83 -1.47 9.33
N CYS A 878 1.12 -1.49 8.19
CA CYS A 878 0.71 -2.72 7.53
C CYS A 878 1.92 -3.55 7.10
N ALA A 879 2.91 -2.93 6.45
CA ALA A 879 4.14 -3.61 6.04
C ALA A 879 4.85 -4.23 7.25
N CYS A 880 5.10 -3.46 8.31
CA CYS A 880 5.72 -3.98 9.54
C CYS A 880 4.97 -5.17 10.14
N SER A 881 3.63 -5.12 10.13
CA SER A 881 2.79 -6.21 10.63
C SER A 881 2.88 -7.46 9.75
N PHE A 882 2.89 -7.31 8.43
CA PHE A 882 2.99 -8.44 7.48
C PHE A 882 4.38 -9.06 7.40
N LEU A 883 5.46 -8.27 7.43
CA LEU A 883 6.84 -8.80 7.35
C LEU A 883 7.15 -9.81 8.44
N LEU A 884 6.50 -9.70 9.59
CA LEU A 884 6.63 -10.68 10.65
C LEU A 884 5.95 -12.01 10.29
N LEU A 885 4.74 -11.99 9.74
CA LEU A 885 4.05 -13.19 9.26
C LEU A 885 4.90 -13.90 8.19
N PHE A 886 5.48 -13.12 7.28
CA PHE A 886 6.44 -13.62 6.30
C PHE A 886 7.67 -14.26 6.95
N SER A 887 8.25 -13.62 7.98
CA SER A 887 9.40 -14.15 8.72
C SER A 887 9.11 -15.50 9.39
N VAL A 888 7.92 -15.65 9.99
CA VAL A 888 7.47 -16.90 10.61
C VAL A 888 7.31 -17.99 9.57
N GLY A 889 6.57 -17.72 8.50
CA GLY A 889 6.36 -18.69 7.40
C GLY A 889 7.69 -19.13 6.78
N ALA A 890 8.60 -18.19 6.55
CA ALA A 890 9.92 -18.47 5.99
C ALA A 890 10.82 -19.29 6.93
N CYS A 891 10.77 -19.06 8.24
CA CYS A 891 11.52 -19.87 9.20
C CYS A 891 10.93 -21.28 9.35
N VAL A 892 9.60 -21.44 9.32
CA VAL A 892 8.93 -22.75 9.24
C VAL A 892 9.38 -23.51 8.01
N ALA A 893 9.31 -22.88 6.84
CA ALA A 893 9.78 -23.48 5.60
C ALA A 893 11.29 -23.78 5.65
N GLY A 894 12.10 -22.89 6.22
CA GLY A 894 13.54 -23.06 6.40
C GLY A 894 13.89 -24.29 7.24
N GLU A 895 13.28 -24.46 8.41
CA GLU A 895 13.49 -25.64 9.27
C GLU A 895 13.01 -26.93 8.59
N LEU A 896 11.90 -26.90 7.85
CA LEU A 896 11.43 -28.05 7.06
C LEU A 896 12.44 -28.44 5.97
N LEU A 897 12.98 -27.46 5.24
CA LEU A 897 13.97 -27.71 4.19
C LEU A 897 15.31 -28.19 4.76
N MET A 898 15.67 -27.77 5.97
CA MET A 898 16.92 -28.12 6.65
C MET A 898 16.79 -29.35 7.57
N TYR A 899 15.61 -29.96 7.66
CA TYR A 899 15.35 -31.13 8.50
C TYR A 899 16.04 -32.41 8.01
N THR A 900 16.82 -33.07 8.88
CA THR A 900 17.46 -34.37 8.62
C THR A 900 16.86 -35.47 9.50
N ARG A 901 16.24 -36.50 8.91
CA ARG A 901 15.81 -37.72 9.63
C ARG A 901 17.04 -38.38 10.29
N GLY A 902 17.11 -38.32 11.62
CA GLY A 902 18.21 -38.90 12.43
C GLY A 902 18.65 -38.03 13.61
N ARG A 903 18.36 -36.73 13.60
CA ARG A 903 18.88 -35.77 14.59
C ARG A 903 18.29 -35.89 16.02
N ARG A 904 17.30 -36.76 16.25
CA ARG A 904 16.67 -36.99 17.57
C ARG A 904 17.16 -38.24 18.29
N SER A 905 17.93 -39.15 17.66
CA SER A 905 18.34 -40.40 18.33
C SER A 905 19.55 -40.26 19.26
N GLU A 906 20.35 -39.18 19.16
CA GLU A 906 21.55 -39.01 19.99
C GLU A 906 21.37 -38.03 21.16
N ALA A 907 20.31 -37.22 21.16
CA ALA A 907 19.96 -36.36 22.30
C ALA A 907 19.08 -37.05 23.36
N GLY A 908 18.77 -38.34 23.18
CA GLY A 908 17.84 -39.12 24.01
C GLY A 908 18.50 -40.26 24.79
N VAL A 909 19.73 -40.09 25.29
CA VAL A 909 20.38 -41.07 26.20
C VAL A 909 20.83 -40.43 27.52
N VAL A 910 20.34 -39.24 27.85
CA VAL A 910 20.35 -38.75 29.23
C VAL A 910 18.96 -38.17 29.50
N ALA A 911 17.99 -39.08 29.64
CA ALA A 911 16.66 -38.77 30.13
C ALA A 911 16.69 -38.71 31.67
#